data_AF-A0AA94LMI7-F1
#
_entry.id   AF-A0AA94LMI7-F1
#
_cell.length_a   1.000
_cell.length_b   1.000
_cell.length_c   1.000
_cell.angle_alpha   90.00
_cell.angle_beta   90.00
_cell.angle_gamma   90.00
#
_symmetry.space_group_name_H-M   'P 1'
#
loop_
_entity.id
_entity.type
_entity.pdbx_description
1 polymer ?
#
loop_
_entity_poly.entity_id
_entity_poly.type
_entity_poly.pdbx_seq_one_letter_code
_entity_poly.pdbx_strand_id
1 'polypeptide(L)'
;THYVTAESQDPRLHVGSVISLYSSFLKGVGNLSQESLGDFIIIEMTHEVSESCYYKNRFKAIPGTVMSLPNPKVEMPLAETQMATVLSNADPHGAGRVQVRMNWQTDNMRTSWVRVMTPDGGGSKDVKSNRGFVFIPEVGDQVLLGFRHGDPARPYVMGSLFNGTTGNGGGSNNSIKSLKTRSGISVILNDDNRSLEIKDAGGSSIYLDGNGNILLNAPKNIQLHAGNDMSLMVGHDLQVNVGNSQTTNIGNMMLTNVMQKILVNTPFMQQLVADFFHTQAGKALLNSQNQIKIEAPETNVVGEQELFIHSANKTVVNSQGTMEMRGEQGMHELNTAKEYETVKKEIGTKVCVQFRTSKSYNGEFGFDWVRFADSGRTGDTEKNRYDKIIGTCEGEGKNFKQETSRYKQFLFEYKHQYIIPWKKKEAESAMSAVTSEATRDAATKKPDYLYVVPVMTLLKDQCADLTLNIDVHKKAQRLEYEYDKDFFTLNQSSAPILDIGHYPSADDLSITCNKEFSEDKEICLYAYDEQDNKSLAGKLIVKANDDRHRYTLDVVMVRVKTDLYAEEKSLGNIPPKDPSRKIILDKYFSQCYIDANIEECELDLTTPDRKEAFLAYTDKELLKREDLSNLKIYDYLTSVLNSNSYTAKYASYYKIYFINENADGDSSIYGRAREICSKEVIVLAPGLDDTTCAHELFHALGLYHSFSDLNQHTFEKYKTDNIMDYSDVGTEKIPVIATWQFQWNILQENLPTVEQWKEIKRKREEKKKQINK
;
A
#
# COMPACT_ATOMS: atom_id res chain seq x y z
N THR A 1 61.85 -6.55 -63.49
CA THR A 1 61.71 -7.82 -64.24
C THR A 1 62.98 -8.62 -64.00
N HIS A 2 62.94 -9.51 -63.00
CA HIS A 2 64.08 -10.34 -62.60
C HIS A 2 63.81 -11.77 -63.07
N TYR A 3 63.98 -12.01 -64.36
CA TYR A 3 63.99 -13.36 -64.92
C TYR A 3 65.31 -13.60 -65.63
N VAL A 4 65.77 -14.84 -65.60
CA VAL A 4 66.88 -15.31 -66.42
C VAL A 4 66.30 -15.92 -67.69
N THR A 5 66.92 -15.60 -68.82
CA THR A 5 66.72 -16.33 -70.07
C THR A 5 67.93 -17.23 -70.29
N ALA A 6 67.70 -18.50 -70.55
CA ALA A 6 68.75 -19.42 -70.92
C ALA A 6 68.29 -20.33 -72.06
N GLU A 7 69.28 -20.89 -72.76
CA GLU A 7 69.07 -21.90 -73.78
C GLU A 7 69.68 -23.22 -73.29
N SER A 8 69.02 -24.32 -73.57
CA SER A 8 69.47 -25.66 -73.24
C SER A 8 69.17 -26.63 -74.38
N GLN A 9 69.97 -27.67 -74.51
CA GLN A 9 69.68 -28.81 -75.39
C GLN A 9 69.04 -29.97 -74.62
N ASP A 10 68.74 -29.81 -73.33
CA ASP A 10 68.11 -30.86 -72.52
C ASP A 10 66.60 -30.92 -72.77
N PRO A 11 66.06 -32.01 -73.37
CA PRO A 11 64.64 -32.12 -73.69
C PRO A 11 63.75 -32.39 -72.48
N ARG A 12 64.33 -32.61 -71.29
CA ARG A 12 63.56 -32.95 -70.08
C ARG A 12 63.05 -31.72 -69.32
N LEU A 13 63.54 -30.52 -69.65
CA LEU A 13 63.08 -29.28 -69.03
C LEU A 13 61.66 -28.93 -69.52
N HIS A 14 60.79 -28.45 -68.63
CA HIS A 14 59.44 -27.97 -68.94
C HIS A 14 59.04 -26.78 -68.05
N VAL A 15 57.93 -26.12 -68.35
CA VAL A 15 57.37 -25.08 -67.47
C VAL A 15 57.05 -25.70 -66.10
N GLY A 16 57.53 -25.07 -65.03
CA GLY A 16 57.47 -25.58 -63.66
C GLY A 16 58.73 -26.33 -63.20
N SER A 17 59.67 -26.67 -64.08
CA SER A 17 60.95 -27.28 -63.67
C SER A 17 61.78 -26.30 -62.84
N VAL A 18 62.47 -26.81 -61.80
CA VAL A 18 63.45 -26.05 -61.01
C VAL A 18 64.86 -26.39 -61.49
N ILE A 19 65.65 -25.38 -61.80
CA ILE A 19 67.02 -25.50 -62.30
C ILE A 19 67.97 -24.74 -61.39
N SER A 20 69.15 -25.30 -61.13
CA SER A 20 70.24 -24.61 -60.43
C SER A 20 71.23 -24.08 -61.46
N LEU A 21 71.50 -22.78 -61.43
CA LEU A 21 72.45 -22.16 -62.36
C LEU A 21 73.81 -22.01 -61.70
N TYR A 22 74.89 -22.33 -62.41
CA TYR A 22 76.27 -22.18 -61.93
C TYR A 22 77.09 -21.35 -62.93
N SER A 23 77.94 -20.44 -62.44
CA SER A 23 78.84 -19.61 -63.26
C SER A 23 80.28 -20.12 -63.19
N SER A 24 80.98 -20.10 -64.33
CA SER A 24 82.40 -20.46 -64.45
C SER A 24 83.35 -19.26 -64.52
N PHE A 25 82.87 -18.01 -64.32
CA PHE A 25 83.63 -16.78 -64.62
C PHE A 25 84.23 -16.05 -63.41
N LEU A 26 84.56 -16.74 -62.31
CA LEU A 26 85.28 -16.12 -61.20
C LEU A 26 86.53 -16.93 -60.83
N LYS A 27 87.69 -16.57 -61.42
CA LYS A 27 88.97 -16.77 -60.72
C LYS A 27 90.16 -15.95 -61.22
N GLY A 28 90.79 -15.26 -60.27
CA GLY A 28 92.24 -15.07 -60.27
C GLY A 28 92.90 -16.26 -59.55
N VAL A 29 93.79 -16.95 -60.28
CA VAL A 29 94.84 -17.88 -59.81
C VAL A 29 94.40 -19.18 -59.10
N GLY A 30 94.45 -20.30 -59.83
CA GLY A 30 95.01 -21.56 -59.28
C GLY A 30 94.15 -22.81 -59.11
N ASN A 31 92.81 -22.80 -59.30
CA ASN A 31 91.98 -24.04 -59.30
C ASN A 31 90.59 -23.77 -59.91
N LEU A 32 89.92 -24.63 -60.67
CA LEU A 32 88.53 -24.34 -61.10
C LEU A 32 87.56 -24.44 -59.91
N SER A 33 86.74 -23.41 -59.64
CA SER A 33 85.59 -23.49 -58.72
C SER A 33 84.34 -22.93 -59.40
N GLN A 34 83.28 -23.73 -59.50
CA GLN A 34 81.93 -23.31 -59.91
C GLN A 34 81.25 -22.58 -58.74
N GLU A 35 80.73 -21.37 -58.96
CA GLU A 35 79.84 -20.71 -57.98
C GLU A 35 78.38 -20.83 -58.41
N SER A 36 77.51 -21.17 -57.45
CA SER A 36 76.06 -21.25 -57.67
C SER A 36 75.44 -19.85 -57.73
N LEU A 37 74.63 -19.62 -58.76
CA LEU A 37 73.77 -18.44 -58.91
C LEU A 37 72.38 -18.65 -58.27
N GLY A 38 72.14 -19.83 -57.69
CA GLY A 38 70.89 -20.20 -57.04
C GLY A 38 69.93 -21.01 -57.92
N ASP A 39 68.78 -21.35 -57.33
CA ASP A 39 67.72 -22.11 -57.98
C ASP A 39 66.70 -21.18 -58.66
N PHE A 40 66.18 -21.60 -59.81
CA PHE A 40 65.20 -20.86 -60.61
C PHE A 40 64.09 -21.79 -61.09
N ILE A 41 62.84 -21.33 -61.06
CA ILE A 41 61.68 -22.03 -61.61
C ILE A 41 61.36 -21.51 -63.01
N ILE A 42 61.21 -22.43 -63.97
CA ILE A 42 60.87 -22.11 -65.35
C ILE A 42 59.40 -21.71 -65.44
N ILE A 43 59.11 -20.52 -65.99
CA ILE A 43 57.75 -19.98 -66.13
C ILE A 43 57.29 -19.85 -67.58
N GLU A 44 58.22 -19.93 -68.53
CA GLU A 44 57.94 -19.89 -69.97
C GLU A 44 59.02 -20.72 -70.67
N MET A 45 58.63 -21.56 -71.63
CA MET A 45 59.57 -22.37 -72.40
C MET A 45 59.10 -22.51 -73.84
N THR A 46 60.05 -22.37 -74.75
CA THR A 46 59.87 -22.58 -76.19
C THR A 46 60.86 -23.64 -76.65
N HIS A 47 60.35 -24.69 -77.29
CA HIS A 47 61.15 -25.77 -77.84
C HIS A 47 61.33 -25.58 -79.36
N GLU A 48 62.53 -25.82 -79.88
CA GLU A 48 62.86 -25.76 -81.31
C GLU A 48 63.60 -27.05 -81.71
N VAL A 49 63.12 -27.71 -82.78
CA VAL A 49 63.71 -28.92 -83.36
C VAL A 49 63.99 -28.65 -84.84
N SER A 50 65.23 -28.86 -85.31
CA SER A 50 65.60 -28.65 -86.72
C SER A 50 65.84 -29.96 -87.49
N GLU A 51 65.91 -29.87 -88.82
CA GLU A 51 65.99 -31.02 -89.76
C GLU A 51 67.21 -31.93 -89.56
N SER A 52 68.27 -31.46 -88.87
CA SER A 52 69.47 -32.25 -88.54
C SER A 52 69.36 -33.00 -87.19
N CYS A 53 68.15 -33.21 -86.67
CA CYS A 53 67.87 -33.77 -85.34
C CYS A 53 68.50 -32.97 -84.18
N TYR A 54 68.69 -31.67 -84.37
CA TYR A 54 69.21 -30.79 -83.33
C TYR A 54 68.05 -30.17 -82.55
N TYR A 55 68.01 -30.45 -81.24
CA TYR A 55 67.02 -29.89 -80.32
C TYR A 55 67.65 -28.79 -79.47
N LYS A 56 66.93 -27.68 -79.31
CA LYS A 56 67.19 -26.67 -78.28
C LYS A 56 65.88 -26.17 -77.69
N ASN A 57 65.91 -25.77 -76.44
CA ASN A 57 64.85 -24.98 -75.82
C ASN A 57 65.42 -23.64 -75.35
N ARG A 58 64.58 -22.63 -75.38
CA ARG A 58 64.81 -21.35 -74.74
C ARG A 58 63.74 -21.18 -73.66
N PHE A 59 64.14 -20.80 -72.47
CA PHE A 59 63.20 -20.62 -71.37
C PHE A 59 63.46 -19.33 -70.60
N LYS A 60 62.40 -18.84 -69.93
CA LYS A 60 62.48 -17.82 -68.89
C LYS A 60 62.26 -18.47 -67.55
N ALA A 61 63.15 -18.22 -66.60
CA ALA A 61 63.05 -18.70 -65.24
C ALA A 61 63.15 -17.55 -64.24
N ILE A 62 62.40 -17.62 -63.14
CA ILE A 62 62.45 -16.67 -62.03
C ILE A 62 63.08 -17.36 -60.81
N PRO A 63 63.69 -16.63 -59.85
CA PRO A 63 64.30 -17.24 -58.68
C PRO A 63 63.33 -18.19 -57.97
N GLY A 64 63.77 -19.39 -57.58
CA GLY A 64 62.96 -20.40 -56.91
C GLY A 64 62.52 -19.99 -55.49
N THR A 65 63.06 -18.89 -54.97
CA THR A 65 62.66 -18.27 -53.69
C THR A 65 61.39 -17.42 -53.79
N VAL A 66 60.82 -17.23 -54.99
CA VAL A 66 59.55 -16.50 -55.14
C VAL A 66 58.38 -17.27 -54.53
N MET A 67 57.60 -16.60 -53.69
CA MET A 67 56.49 -17.21 -52.93
C MET A 67 55.20 -17.35 -53.75
N SER A 68 55.09 -16.67 -54.90
CA SER A 68 53.92 -16.74 -55.77
C SER A 68 54.28 -16.54 -57.24
N LEU A 69 53.55 -17.23 -58.13
CA LEU A 69 53.66 -17.07 -59.57
C LEU A 69 53.01 -15.76 -60.04
N PRO A 70 53.46 -15.17 -61.16
CA PRO A 70 52.84 -13.99 -61.74
C PRO A 70 51.36 -14.23 -62.08
N ASN A 71 50.47 -13.35 -61.61
CA ASN A 71 49.03 -13.48 -61.84
C ASN A 71 48.69 -13.14 -63.31
N PRO A 72 47.88 -13.93 -64.05
CA PRO A 72 47.43 -13.57 -65.39
C PRO A 72 46.63 -12.26 -65.37
N LYS A 73 46.70 -11.48 -66.47
CA LYS A 73 45.84 -10.32 -66.68
C LYS A 73 44.45 -10.79 -67.14
N VAL A 74 43.45 -10.67 -66.28
CA VAL A 74 42.03 -10.97 -66.59
C VAL A 74 41.23 -9.68 -66.42
N GLU A 75 40.32 -9.38 -67.36
CA GLU A 75 39.41 -8.24 -67.26
C GLU A 75 38.34 -8.47 -66.20
N MET A 76 38.00 -7.42 -65.44
CA MET A 76 36.97 -7.52 -64.40
C MET A 76 35.57 -7.48 -65.05
N PRO A 77 34.66 -8.41 -64.71
CA PRO A 77 33.27 -8.31 -65.15
C PRO A 77 32.58 -7.10 -64.53
N LEU A 78 31.83 -6.35 -65.33
CA LEU A 78 31.06 -5.17 -64.88
C LEU A 78 29.56 -5.47 -64.86
N ALA A 79 28.90 -5.18 -63.75
CA ALA A 79 27.45 -5.26 -63.60
C ALA A 79 26.80 -3.87 -63.63
N GLU A 80 25.77 -3.75 -64.45
CA GLU A 80 24.85 -2.60 -64.46
C GLU A 80 23.76 -2.77 -63.37
N THR A 81 22.96 -1.72 -63.15
CA THR A 81 21.82 -1.75 -62.21
C THR A 81 20.82 -2.84 -62.60
N GLN A 82 20.35 -3.62 -61.63
CA GLN A 82 19.41 -4.73 -61.88
C GLN A 82 18.19 -4.67 -60.96
N MET A 83 17.04 -5.13 -61.46
CA MET A 83 15.86 -5.36 -60.64
C MET A 83 15.96 -6.71 -59.91
N ALA A 84 15.51 -6.76 -58.67
CA ALA A 84 15.45 -7.96 -57.86
C ALA A 84 14.20 -7.99 -56.97
N THR A 85 13.80 -9.18 -56.55
CA THR A 85 12.73 -9.40 -55.56
C THR A 85 13.32 -9.70 -54.20
N VAL A 86 12.79 -9.07 -53.16
CA VAL A 86 13.19 -9.34 -51.77
C VAL A 86 12.68 -10.71 -51.34
N LEU A 87 13.59 -11.59 -50.94
CA LEU A 87 13.27 -12.92 -50.43
C LEU A 87 13.25 -12.98 -48.90
N SER A 88 14.07 -12.17 -48.24
CA SER A 88 14.14 -12.09 -46.78
C SER A 88 14.67 -10.74 -46.33
N ASN A 89 14.07 -10.19 -45.27
CA ASN A 89 14.52 -9.01 -44.55
C ASN A 89 14.91 -9.32 -43.09
N ALA A 90 14.95 -10.60 -42.71
CA ALA A 90 15.30 -11.08 -41.38
C ALA A 90 16.82 -11.23 -41.19
N ASP A 91 17.56 -10.13 -41.27
CA ASP A 91 19.02 -10.12 -41.12
C ASP A 91 19.45 -10.62 -39.73
N PRO A 92 20.22 -11.73 -39.63
CA PRO A 92 20.67 -12.31 -38.36
C PRO A 92 21.47 -11.36 -37.47
N HIS A 93 22.07 -10.32 -38.07
CA HIS A 93 22.86 -9.32 -37.34
C HIS A 93 22.10 -8.02 -37.08
N GLY A 94 20.82 -7.92 -37.47
CA GLY A 94 20.00 -6.73 -37.25
C GLY A 94 20.49 -5.47 -37.98
N ALA A 95 21.27 -5.61 -39.05
CA ALA A 95 21.91 -4.49 -39.75
C ALA A 95 21.04 -3.89 -40.87
N GLY A 96 19.75 -4.24 -40.94
CA GLY A 96 18.82 -3.74 -41.96
C GLY A 96 19.15 -4.16 -43.39
N ARG A 97 19.84 -5.30 -43.56
CA ARG A 97 20.14 -5.86 -44.89
C ARG A 97 19.00 -6.76 -45.36
N VAL A 98 18.96 -6.99 -46.67
CA VAL A 98 18.00 -7.92 -47.30
C VAL A 98 18.71 -8.98 -48.11
N GLN A 99 18.09 -10.16 -48.25
CA GLN A 99 18.42 -11.12 -49.30
C GLN A 99 17.45 -10.95 -50.44
N VAL A 100 17.99 -10.89 -51.66
CA VAL A 100 17.22 -10.66 -52.87
C VAL A 100 17.52 -11.73 -53.90
N ARG A 101 16.64 -11.84 -54.89
CA ARG A 101 16.82 -12.66 -56.09
C ARG A 101 16.68 -11.78 -57.32
N MET A 102 17.74 -11.72 -58.12
CA MET A 102 17.75 -11.02 -59.40
C MET A 102 16.96 -11.83 -60.43
N ASN A 103 16.42 -11.19 -61.47
CA ASN A 103 15.50 -11.84 -62.42
C ASN A 103 16.10 -13.04 -63.17
N TRP A 104 17.42 -13.09 -63.36
CA TRP A 104 18.11 -14.19 -64.05
C TRP A 104 18.44 -15.37 -63.13
N GLN A 105 18.33 -15.21 -61.81
CA GLN A 105 18.62 -16.25 -60.85
C GLN A 105 17.45 -17.24 -60.77
N THR A 106 17.74 -18.53 -60.90
CA THR A 106 16.74 -19.61 -60.87
C THR A 106 16.65 -20.27 -59.49
N ASP A 107 15.59 -21.04 -59.25
CA ASP A 107 15.45 -21.92 -58.08
C ASP A 107 15.63 -21.18 -56.73
N ASN A 108 16.49 -21.75 -55.86
CA ASN A 108 16.86 -21.27 -54.53
C ASN A 108 18.04 -20.28 -54.55
N MET A 109 18.45 -19.80 -55.73
CA MET A 109 19.51 -18.80 -55.81
C MET A 109 19.07 -17.49 -55.16
N ARG A 110 19.95 -16.94 -54.34
CA ARG A 110 19.76 -15.68 -53.62
C ARG A 110 21.10 -15.02 -53.39
N THR A 111 21.08 -13.71 -53.18
CA THR A 111 22.27 -13.00 -52.72
C THR A 111 22.60 -13.36 -51.27
N SER A 112 23.85 -13.09 -50.87
CA SER A 112 24.18 -12.81 -49.47
C SER A 112 23.38 -11.59 -48.96
N TRP A 113 23.51 -11.24 -47.68
CA TRP A 113 22.88 -10.05 -47.11
C TRP A 113 23.39 -8.76 -47.76
N VAL A 114 22.51 -8.03 -48.43
CA VAL A 114 22.77 -6.81 -49.19
C VAL A 114 22.31 -5.58 -48.42
N ARG A 115 23.15 -4.54 -48.36
CA ARG A 115 22.81 -3.27 -47.69
C ARG A 115 21.73 -2.51 -48.45
N VAL A 116 20.86 -1.83 -47.71
CA VAL A 116 19.82 -0.96 -48.26
C VAL A 116 20.27 0.50 -48.20
N MET A 117 20.24 1.19 -49.34
CA MET A 117 20.40 2.63 -49.42
C MET A 117 19.19 3.30 -48.79
N THR A 118 19.46 4.28 -47.94
CA THR A 118 18.44 5.09 -47.26
C THR A 118 18.72 6.57 -47.53
N PRO A 119 17.70 7.44 -47.59
CA PRO A 119 17.90 8.89 -47.75
C PRO A 119 18.83 9.51 -46.71
N ASP A 120 18.81 8.97 -45.48
CA ASP A 120 19.74 9.35 -44.41
C ASP A 120 20.01 8.13 -43.54
N GLY A 121 21.29 7.80 -43.33
CA GLY A 121 21.72 6.65 -42.54
C GLY A 121 23.07 6.90 -41.87
N GLY A 122 23.12 6.80 -40.55
CA GLY A 122 24.38 6.93 -39.82
C GLY A 122 24.24 6.73 -38.30
N GLY A 123 25.20 7.27 -37.57
CA GLY A 123 25.20 7.36 -36.12
C GLY A 123 25.73 8.71 -35.66
N SER A 124 25.53 9.03 -34.39
CA SER A 124 26.06 10.20 -33.69
C SER A 124 26.47 9.83 -32.27
N LYS A 125 26.98 10.80 -31.51
CA LYS A 125 27.28 10.59 -30.07
C LYS A 125 26.04 10.18 -29.29
N ASP A 126 24.89 10.76 -29.62
CA ASP A 126 23.61 10.55 -28.90
C ASP A 126 22.81 9.35 -29.46
N VAL A 127 22.98 9.03 -30.75
CA VAL A 127 22.27 7.92 -31.42
C VAL A 127 23.29 7.00 -32.10
N LYS A 128 23.65 5.91 -31.43
CA LYS A 128 24.74 5.02 -31.89
C LYS A 128 24.43 4.21 -33.15
N SER A 129 23.16 3.90 -33.43
CA SER A 129 22.71 3.15 -34.61
C SER A 129 21.33 3.62 -35.06
N ASN A 130 20.99 3.35 -36.33
CA ASN A 130 19.68 3.66 -36.91
C ASN A 130 19.26 5.15 -36.85
N ARG A 131 20.23 6.08 -36.84
CA ARG A 131 19.94 7.50 -37.03
C ARG A 131 19.60 7.75 -38.51
N GLY A 132 18.40 8.28 -38.78
CA GLY A 132 17.91 8.59 -40.13
C GLY A 132 16.68 7.77 -40.50
N PHE A 133 16.49 7.47 -41.79
CA PHE A 133 15.33 6.73 -42.29
C PHE A 133 15.61 5.23 -42.28
N VAL A 134 14.80 4.46 -41.57
CA VAL A 134 14.91 2.99 -41.51
C VAL A 134 13.61 2.37 -42.00
N PHE A 135 13.51 2.20 -43.33
CA PHE A 135 12.40 1.52 -44.00
C PHE A 135 12.99 0.39 -44.84
N ILE A 136 13.00 -0.81 -44.25
CA ILE A 136 13.53 -2.00 -44.94
C ILE A 136 12.43 -2.57 -45.83
N PRO A 137 12.70 -2.84 -47.11
CA PRO A 137 11.75 -3.45 -48.02
C PRO A 137 11.17 -4.77 -47.46
N GLU A 138 9.89 -5.01 -47.72
CA GLU A 138 9.19 -6.21 -47.28
C GLU A 138 9.47 -7.39 -48.21
N VAL A 139 9.29 -8.62 -47.70
CA VAL A 139 9.40 -9.83 -48.53
C VAL A 139 8.36 -9.77 -49.66
N GLY A 140 8.81 -9.96 -50.89
CA GLY A 140 8.01 -9.82 -52.10
C GLY A 140 8.14 -8.47 -52.80
N ASP A 141 8.71 -7.45 -52.15
CA ASP A 141 8.91 -6.14 -52.79
C ASP A 141 9.92 -6.22 -53.94
N GLN A 142 9.68 -5.38 -54.96
CA GLN A 142 10.64 -5.17 -56.05
C GLN A 142 11.60 -4.04 -55.71
N VAL A 143 12.89 -4.30 -55.84
CA VAL A 143 13.98 -3.36 -55.54
C VAL A 143 14.95 -3.24 -56.71
N LEU A 144 15.61 -2.09 -56.80
CA LEU A 144 16.76 -1.90 -57.70
C LEU A 144 18.06 -2.13 -56.95
N LEU A 145 18.98 -2.86 -57.56
CA LEU A 145 20.32 -3.13 -57.07
C LEU A 145 21.34 -2.33 -57.87
N GLY A 146 22.17 -1.57 -57.16
CA GLY A 146 23.40 -1.00 -57.69
C GLY A 146 24.60 -1.84 -57.29
N PHE A 147 25.71 -1.69 -58.02
CA PHE A 147 26.95 -2.43 -57.81
C PHE A 147 28.10 -1.46 -57.60
N ARG A 148 28.81 -1.55 -56.46
CA ARG A 148 29.87 -0.59 -56.11
C ARG A 148 31.03 -0.73 -57.10
N HIS A 149 31.33 0.34 -57.83
CA HIS A 149 32.31 0.36 -58.95
C HIS A 149 31.97 -0.61 -60.10
N GLY A 150 30.69 -1.01 -60.23
CA GLY A 150 30.29 -2.03 -61.21
C GLY A 150 30.71 -3.46 -60.84
N ASP A 151 31.24 -3.70 -59.64
CA ASP A 151 31.67 -5.04 -59.20
C ASP A 151 30.44 -5.90 -58.82
N PRO A 152 30.14 -7.00 -59.55
CA PRO A 152 29.00 -7.88 -59.27
C PRO A 152 29.03 -8.48 -57.86
N ALA A 153 30.21 -8.60 -57.22
CA ALA A 153 30.35 -9.12 -55.86
C ALA A 153 29.99 -8.10 -54.78
N ARG A 154 29.67 -6.85 -55.14
CA ARG A 154 29.41 -5.74 -54.21
C ARG A 154 28.05 -5.05 -54.45
N PRO A 155 26.93 -5.80 -54.40
CA PRO A 155 25.61 -5.21 -54.57
C PRO A 155 25.19 -4.35 -53.37
N TYR A 156 24.29 -3.41 -53.61
CA TYR A 156 23.50 -2.69 -52.61
C TYR A 156 22.12 -2.35 -53.19
N VAL A 157 21.08 -2.34 -52.38
CA VAL A 157 19.74 -1.90 -52.81
C VAL A 157 19.74 -0.38 -52.90
N MET A 158 19.28 0.16 -54.02
CA MET A 158 19.13 1.61 -54.27
C MET A 158 17.78 2.14 -53.78
N GLY A 159 16.72 1.34 -53.87
CA GLY A 159 15.37 1.69 -53.47
C GLY A 159 14.33 0.68 -53.96
N SER A 160 13.09 0.84 -53.48
CA SER A 160 11.94 0.02 -53.89
C SER A 160 11.16 0.66 -55.04
N LEU A 161 10.48 -0.17 -55.82
CA LEU A 161 9.62 0.25 -56.92
C LEU A 161 8.18 -0.22 -56.66
N PHE A 162 7.21 0.69 -56.82
CA PHE A 162 5.82 0.30 -56.96
C PHE A 162 5.60 -0.37 -58.32
N ASN A 163 4.66 -1.30 -58.38
CA ASN A 163 4.24 -1.97 -59.62
C ASN A 163 2.73 -1.77 -59.86
N GLY A 164 2.21 -2.30 -60.97
CA GLY A 164 0.81 -2.12 -61.39
C GLY A 164 -0.25 -2.67 -60.43
N THR A 165 0.15 -3.34 -59.34
CA THR A 165 -0.75 -3.82 -58.27
C THR A 165 -0.54 -3.11 -56.93
N THR A 166 0.66 -2.54 -56.70
CA THR A 166 1.04 -1.95 -55.41
C THR A 166 1.05 -0.41 -55.42
N GLY A 167 1.05 0.23 -56.59
CA GLY A 167 1.03 1.68 -56.74
C GLY A 167 -0.34 2.22 -57.15
N ASN A 168 -0.96 3.03 -56.28
CA ASN A 168 -2.22 3.78 -56.54
C ASN A 168 -2.01 5.31 -56.45
N GLY A 169 -0.77 5.78 -56.55
CA GLY A 169 -0.29 7.04 -55.96
C GLY A 169 -0.92 8.36 -56.42
N GLY A 170 -0.68 9.42 -55.63
CA GLY A 170 -0.84 10.83 -55.98
C GLY A 170 -2.26 11.40 -55.95
N GLY A 171 -3.30 10.60 -56.19
CA GLY A 171 -4.64 11.13 -56.41
C GLY A 171 -4.73 12.01 -57.66
N SER A 172 -5.88 12.67 -57.88
CA SER A 172 -6.01 13.65 -58.98
C SER A 172 -5.04 14.80 -58.76
N ASN A 173 -4.35 15.26 -59.82
CA ASN A 173 -3.38 16.36 -59.77
C ASN A 173 -2.20 16.17 -58.79
N ASN A 174 -1.90 14.94 -58.39
CA ASN A 174 -0.86 14.67 -57.39
C ASN A 174 -1.12 15.37 -56.04
N SER A 175 -2.40 15.55 -55.69
CA SER A 175 -2.83 16.25 -54.48
C SER A 175 -2.62 15.46 -53.20
N ILE A 176 -2.47 14.13 -53.28
CA ILE A 176 -2.23 13.26 -52.12
C ILE A 176 -0.77 12.87 -52.02
N LYS A 177 -0.14 13.20 -50.88
CA LYS A 177 1.20 12.73 -50.51
C LYS A 177 1.07 11.96 -49.20
N SER A 178 1.60 10.74 -49.16
CA SER A 178 1.38 9.89 -47.98
C SER A 178 2.57 8.99 -47.67
N LEU A 179 2.75 8.72 -46.38
CA LEU A 179 3.55 7.62 -45.85
C LEU A 179 2.59 6.60 -45.27
N LYS A 180 2.69 5.33 -45.69
CA LYS A 180 1.85 4.24 -45.18
C LYS A 180 2.69 3.00 -44.89
N THR A 181 2.55 2.43 -43.70
CA THR A 181 3.24 1.20 -43.30
C THR A 181 2.40 -0.04 -43.59
N ARG A 182 3.01 -1.23 -43.51
CA ARG A 182 2.36 -2.53 -43.73
C ARG A 182 1.08 -2.74 -42.90
N SER A 183 1.05 -2.24 -41.66
CA SER A 183 -0.11 -2.39 -40.77
C SER A 183 -1.22 -1.37 -41.01
N GLY A 184 -1.02 -0.40 -41.90
CA GLY A 184 -1.99 0.64 -42.20
C GLY A 184 -1.84 1.92 -41.39
N ILE A 185 -0.75 2.09 -40.63
CA ILE A 185 -0.41 3.37 -40.01
C ILE A 185 -0.04 4.36 -41.12
N SER A 186 -0.61 5.56 -41.09
CA SER A 186 -0.43 6.53 -42.17
C SER A 186 -0.29 7.97 -41.71
N VAL A 187 0.50 8.72 -42.47
CA VAL A 187 0.50 10.19 -42.51
C VAL A 187 0.07 10.60 -43.91
N ILE A 188 -1.00 11.39 -44.03
CA ILE A 188 -1.61 11.77 -45.31
C ILE A 188 -1.69 13.30 -45.37
N LEU A 189 -1.08 13.88 -46.40
CA LEU A 189 -1.19 15.28 -46.77
C LEU A 189 -2.07 15.37 -48.01
N ASN A 190 -3.05 16.27 -47.99
CA ASN A 190 -3.91 16.54 -49.12
C ASN A 190 -3.84 18.03 -49.48
N ASP A 191 -3.24 18.33 -50.64
CA ASP A 191 -3.03 19.69 -51.13
C ASP A 191 -4.35 20.35 -51.59
N ASP A 192 -5.37 19.58 -52.01
CA ASP A 192 -6.65 20.12 -52.50
C ASP A 192 -7.45 20.78 -51.36
N ASN A 193 -7.50 20.15 -50.18
CA ASN A 193 -8.19 20.68 -49.01
C ASN A 193 -7.21 21.26 -47.95
N ARG A 194 -5.90 21.19 -48.19
CA ARG A 194 -4.83 21.64 -47.29
C ARG A 194 -4.84 20.92 -45.93
N SER A 195 -5.28 19.65 -45.91
CA SER A 195 -5.42 18.86 -44.68
C SER A 195 -4.21 17.97 -44.38
N LEU A 196 -4.06 17.62 -43.10
CA LEU A 196 -3.10 16.65 -42.58
C LEU A 196 -3.82 15.65 -41.68
N GLU A 197 -3.66 14.35 -41.97
CA GLU A 197 -4.18 13.26 -41.14
C GLU A 197 -3.03 12.34 -40.69
N ILE A 198 -2.96 12.08 -39.38
CA ILE A 198 -2.13 11.03 -38.78
C ILE A 198 -3.07 9.98 -38.20
N LYS A 199 -2.92 8.72 -38.61
CA LYS A 199 -3.85 7.65 -38.29
C LYS A 199 -3.14 6.33 -37.99
N ASP A 200 -3.61 5.64 -36.95
CA ASP A 200 -3.19 4.27 -36.63
C ASP A 200 -4.13 3.23 -37.28
N ALA A 201 -3.78 1.95 -37.16
CA ALA A 201 -4.61 0.85 -37.66
C ALA A 201 -5.87 0.60 -36.81
N GLY A 202 -5.91 1.11 -35.58
CA GLY A 202 -6.99 0.89 -34.61
C GLY A 202 -8.13 1.91 -34.68
N GLY A 203 -7.97 2.98 -35.47
CA GLY A 203 -8.97 4.03 -35.66
C GLY A 203 -8.71 5.31 -34.86
N SER A 204 -7.58 5.42 -34.14
CA SER A 204 -7.16 6.66 -33.50
C SER A 204 -6.59 7.61 -34.55
N SER A 205 -6.93 8.90 -34.46
CA SER A 205 -6.51 9.88 -35.45
C SER A 205 -6.31 11.29 -34.91
N ILE A 206 -5.40 12.02 -35.53
CA ILE A 206 -5.27 13.48 -35.46
C ILE A 206 -5.52 14.03 -36.85
N TYR A 207 -6.52 14.90 -36.99
CA TYR A 207 -6.91 15.50 -38.26
C TYR A 207 -6.91 17.02 -38.17
N LEU A 208 -6.07 17.66 -38.99
CA LEU A 208 -6.05 19.10 -39.22
C LEU A 208 -6.73 19.35 -40.57
N ASP A 209 -7.84 20.08 -40.59
CA ASP A 209 -8.73 20.12 -41.75
C ASP A 209 -8.36 21.16 -42.83
N GLY A 210 -7.32 21.97 -42.60
CA GLY A 210 -6.90 23.05 -43.51
C GLY A 210 -7.76 24.33 -43.42
N ASN A 211 -8.82 24.33 -42.62
CA ASN A 211 -9.70 25.48 -42.35
C ASN A 211 -9.55 26.01 -40.91
N GLY A 212 -8.62 25.44 -40.14
CA GLY A 212 -8.26 25.87 -38.79
C GLY A 212 -8.79 24.96 -37.67
N ASN A 213 -9.52 23.89 -38.01
CA ASN A 213 -10.00 22.94 -37.01
C ASN A 213 -9.00 21.80 -36.79
N ILE A 214 -8.99 21.29 -35.57
CA ILE A 214 -8.23 20.11 -35.17
C ILE A 214 -9.19 19.13 -34.50
N LEU A 215 -9.19 17.88 -34.96
CA LEU A 215 -9.94 16.78 -34.35
C LEU A 215 -8.99 15.70 -33.83
N LEU A 216 -9.07 15.41 -32.54
CA LEU A 216 -8.42 14.28 -31.90
C LEU A 216 -9.48 13.22 -31.59
N ASN A 217 -9.32 12.02 -32.14
CA ASN A 217 -10.27 10.92 -31.96
C ASN A 217 -9.56 9.65 -31.47
N ALA A 218 -10.17 8.97 -30.49
CA ALA A 218 -9.72 7.67 -30.02
C ALA A 218 -10.94 6.78 -29.70
N PRO A 219 -11.00 5.53 -30.21
CA PRO A 219 -12.11 4.61 -29.91
C PRO A 219 -12.18 4.15 -28.45
N LYS A 220 -11.13 4.39 -27.65
CA LYS A 220 -11.04 3.98 -26.25
C LYS A 220 -10.72 5.19 -25.36
N ASN A 221 -9.45 5.41 -25.06
CA ASN A 221 -9.01 6.36 -24.05
C ASN A 221 -8.10 7.43 -24.65
N ILE A 222 -8.22 8.67 -24.15
CA ILE A 222 -7.27 9.77 -24.35
C ILE A 222 -6.70 10.11 -22.97
N GLN A 223 -5.38 10.19 -22.84
CA GLN A 223 -4.69 10.57 -21.60
C GLN A 223 -3.73 11.72 -21.87
N LEU A 224 -3.77 12.76 -21.04
CA LEU A 224 -2.89 13.93 -21.11
C LEU A 224 -2.17 14.06 -19.76
N HIS A 225 -0.84 13.98 -19.77
CA HIS A 225 0.00 14.09 -18.57
C HIS A 225 1.02 15.22 -18.75
N ALA A 226 1.09 16.12 -17.78
CA ALA A 226 2.12 17.16 -17.70
C ALA A 226 2.87 17.03 -16.37
N GLY A 227 4.20 17.04 -16.40
CA GLY A 227 5.03 16.91 -15.20
C GLY A 227 5.12 18.19 -14.35
N ASN A 228 4.83 19.34 -14.96
CA ASN A 228 4.82 20.64 -14.29
C ASN A 228 3.44 21.29 -14.44
N ASP A 229 3.19 21.93 -15.59
CA ASP A 229 1.99 22.75 -15.82
C ASP A 229 1.25 22.35 -17.09
N MET A 230 -0.08 22.44 -17.06
CA MET A 230 -0.96 22.31 -18.22
C MET A 230 -1.90 23.53 -18.24
N SER A 231 -2.00 24.20 -19.39
CA SER A 231 -2.87 25.38 -19.58
C SER A 231 -3.85 25.16 -20.73
N LEU A 232 -5.12 25.50 -20.51
CA LEU A 232 -6.19 25.44 -21.50
C LEU A 232 -6.86 26.81 -21.60
N MET A 233 -6.64 27.51 -22.71
CA MET A 233 -7.22 28.83 -22.98
C MET A 233 -8.20 28.72 -24.15
N VAL A 234 -9.47 29.07 -23.91
CA VAL A 234 -10.54 29.00 -24.91
C VAL A 234 -11.12 30.41 -25.11
N GLY A 235 -11.13 30.88 -26.36
CA GLY A 235 -11.49 32.27 -26.67
C GLY A 235 -12.99 32.59 -26.65
N HIS A 236 -13.86 31.58 -26.72
CA HIS A 236 -15.31 31.75 -26.70
C HIS A 236 -15.96 30.77 -25.71
N ASP A 237 -16.24 29.52 -26.11
CA ASP A 237 -16.95 28.55 -25.28
C ASP A 237 -16.15 27.26 -25.08
N LEU A 238 -16.12 26.78 -23.84
CA LEU A 238 -15.67 25.43 -23.48
C LEU A 238 -16.88 24.57 -23.12
N GLN A 239 -17.13 23.51 -23.90
CA GLN A 239 -18.16 22.52 -23.60
C GLN A 239 -17.51 21.20 -23.18
N VAL A 240 -17.93 20.67 -22.02
CA VAL A 240 -17.49 19.38 -21.50
C VAL A 240 -18.71 18.51 -21.26
N ASN A 241 -18.84 17.41 -22.01
CA ASN A 241 -19.93 16.44 -21.86
C ASN A 241 -19.36 15.11 -21.38
N VAL A 242 -19.83 14.63 -20.23
CA VAL A 242 -19.39 13.37 -19.63
C VAL A 242 -20.61 12.46 -19.43
N GLY A 243 -20.58 11.26 -20.03
CA GLY A 243 -21.73 10.36 -20.06
C GLY A 243 -22.07 9.64 -18.75
N ASN A 244 -21.13 9.58 -17.80
CA ASN A 244 -21.34 8.90 -16.51
C ASN A 244 -20.90 9.75 -15.32
N SER A 245 -19.59 9.93 -15.11
CA SER A 245 -19.06 10.62 -13.92
C SER A 245 -17.86 11.49 -14.23
N GLN A 246 -17.86 12.70 -13.68
CA GLN A 246 -16.73 13.62 -13.70
C GLN A 246 -16.14 13.71 -12.28
N THR A 247 -14.82 13.57 -12.16
CA THR A 247 -14.10 13.67 -10.89
C THR A 247 -12.93 14.65 -11.04
N THR A 248 -12.78 15.55 -10.08
CA THR A 248 -11.70 16.54 -10.03
C THR A 248 -10.98 16.42 -8.69
N ASN A 249 -9.75 15.91 -8.71
CA ASN A 249 -8.90 15.80 -7.52
C ASN A 249 -7.82 16.88 -7.58
N ILE A 250 -7.76 17.76 -6.58
CA ILE A 250 -6.83 18.88 -6.53
C ILE A 250 -6.10 18.83 -5.18
N GLY A 251 -4.77 18.73 -5.22
CA GLY A 251 -3.96 18.56 -4.02
C GLY A 251 -3.79 19.81 -3.15
N ASN A 252 -4.11 21.00 -3.67
CA ASN A 252 -3.96 22.26 -2.94
C ASN A 252 -5.22 23.15 -3.04
N MET A 253 -5.35 23.95 -4.10
CA MET A 253 -6.42 24.94 -4.22
C MET A 253 -7.18 24.82 -5.54
N MET A 254 -8.50 24.80 -5.47
CA MET A 254 -9.39 25.03 -6.60
C MET A 254 -9.87 26.48 -6.60
N LEU A 255 -9.50 27.26 -7.62
CA LEU A 255 -10.00 28.63 -7.81
C LEU A 255 -10.93 28.68 -9.02
N THR A 256 -12.18 29.11 -8.81
CA THR A 256 -13.17 29.29 -9.88
C THR A 256 -13.64 30.73 -9.90
N ASN A 257 -13.13 31.52 -10.85
CA ASN A 257 -13.52 32.91 -11.04
C ASN A 257 -14.59 33.00 -12.12
N VAL A 258 -15.82 33.34 -11.75
CA VAL A 258 -16.95 33.48 -12.67
C VAL A 258 -17.53 34.88 -12.56
N MET A 259 -17.49 35.63 -13.65
CA MET A 259 -17.82 37.06 -13.65
C MET A 259 -19.32 37.35 -13.55
N GLN A 260 -20.17 36.42 -14.00
CA GLN A 260 -21.61 36.65 -14.10
C GLN A 260 -22.41 35.67 -13.24
N LYS A 261 -22.42 34.39 -13.59
CA LYS A 261 -23.33 33.41 -12.98
C LYS A 261 -22.74 32.02 -12.94
N ILE A 262 -22.84 31.38 -11.79
CA ILE A 262 -22.72 29.93 -11.63
C ILE A 262 -24.13 29.37 -11.53
N LEU A 263 -24.48 28.40 -12.37
CA LEU A 263 -25.76 27.69 -12.32
C LEU A 263 -25.47 26.20 -12.11
N VAL A 264 -26.03 25.64 -11.04
CA VAL A 264 -25.97 24.20 -10.77
C VAL A 264 -27.39 23.67 -10.73
N ASN A 265 -27.71 22.75 -11.65
CA ASN A 265 -29.02 22.11 -11.73
C ASN A 265 -28.87 20.63 -11.39
N THR A 266 -29.32 20.24 -10.20
CA THR A 266 -29.28 18.86 -9.71
C THR A 266 -30.47 18.60 -8.79
N PRO A 267 -31.09 17.41 -8.83
CA PRO A 267 -32.10 17.04 -7.85
C PRO A 267 -31.54 16.94 -6.43
N PHE A 268 -30.23 16.76 -6.27
CA PHE A 268 -29.56 16.63 -4.98
C PHE A 268 -28.17 17.27 -4.99
N MET A 269 -27.91 18.15 -4.02
CA MET A 269 -26.61 18.76 -3.79
C MET A 269 -26.17 18.49 -2.36
N GLN A 270 -24.95 17.97 -2.21
CA GLN A 270 -24.31 17.78 -0.92
C GLN A 270 -22.94 18.45 -0.92
N GLN A 271 -22.67 19.24 0.11
CA GLN A 271 -21.37 19.87 0.33
C GLN A 271 -20.87 19.46 1.72
N LEU A 272 -19.71 18.78 1.75
CA LEU A 272 -19.02 18.42 2.98
C LEU A 272 -17.79 19.31 3.12
N VAL A 273 -17.69 20.01 4.23
CA VAL A 273 -16.54 20.87 4.55
C VAL A 273 -16.05 20.48 5.93
N ALA A 274 -14.80 20.02 6.01
CA ALA A 274 -14.28 19.41 7.23
C ALA A 274 -13.97 20.42 8.33
N ASP A 275 -13.56 21.64 7.95
CA ASP A 275 -13.05 22.64 8.90
C ASP A 275 -13.84 23.94 8.81
N PHE A 276 -13.71 24.68 7.70
CA PHE A 276 -14.26 26.03 7.58
C PHE A 276 -15.13 26.21 6.35
N PHE A 277 -16.41 26.51 6.56
CA PHE A 277 -17.33 26.92 5.49
C PHE A 277 -17.62 28.41 5.58
N HIS A 278 -17.31 29.13 4.49
CA HIS A 278 -17.54 30.57 4.35
C HIS A 278 -18.21 30.85 3.02
N THR A 279 -19.41 31.44 3.08
CA THR A 279 -20.07 32.01 1.90
C THR A 279 -20.46 33.45 2.20
N GLN A 280 -20.12 34.34 1.28
CA GLN A 280 -20.40 35.76 1.37
C GLN A 280 -21.15 36.20 0.12
N ALA A 281 -22.33 36.79 0.31
CA ALA A 281 -23.15 37.35 -0.76
C ALA A 281 -23.53 38.80 -0.41
N GLY A 282 -22.83 39.78 -0.98
CA GLY A 282 -23.09 41.23 -0.80
C GLY A 282 -22.89 41.73 0.64
N LYS A 283 -23.82 41.38 1.54
CA LYS A 283 -23.79 41.63 2.99
C LYS A 283 -24.30 40.46 3.84
N ALA A 284 -24.66 39.33 3.22
CA ALA A 284 -25.02 38.10 3.91
C ALA A 284 -23.77 37.23 4.09
N LEU A 285 -23.46 36.83 5.31
CA LEU A 285 -22.33 35.95 5.66
C LEU A 285 -22.86 34.69 6.36
N LEU A 286 -22.45 33.51 5.90
CA LEU A 286 -22.52 32.27 6.69
C LEU A 286 -21.09 31.81 6.97
N ASN A 287 -20.75 31.70 8.25
CA ASN A 287 -19.45 31.24 8.73
C ASN A 287 -19.66 30.08 9.71
N SER A 288 -18.92 28.98 9.55
CA SER A 288 -18.85 27.87 10.50
C SER A 288 -17.42 27.37 10.68
N GLN A 289 -16.85 27.62 11.86
CA GLN A 289 -15.61 27.04 12.37
C GLN A 289 -15.84 26.32 13.71
N ASN A 290 -16.75 26.86 14.54
CA ASN A 290 -17.37 26.25 15.74
C ASN A 290 -18.73 26.88 16.10
N GLN A 291 -19.20 27.83 15.29
CA GLN A 291 -20.41 28.63 15.47
C GLN A 291 -20.99 28.92 14.09
N ILE A 292 -22.31 28.82 13.91
CA ILE A 292 -22.98 29.38 12.74
C ILE A 292 -23.19 30.88 13.00
N LYS A 293 -22.49 31.74 12.25
CA LYS A 293 -22.69 33.18 12.27
C LYS A 293 -23.43 33.63 11.01
N ILE A 294 -24.60 34.23 11.19
CA ILE A 294 -25.40 34.84 10.11
C ILE A 294 -25.41 36.35 10.32
N GLU A 295 -24.84 37.10 9.38
CA GLU A 295 -24.85 38.56 9.39
C GLU A 295 -25.53 39.07 8.13
N ALA A 296 -26.50 39.97 8.25
CA ALA A 296 -27.13 40.68 7.14
C ALA A 296 -27.79 41.99 7.66
N PRO A 297 -28.04 42.99 6.80
CA PRO A 297 -28.82 44.17 7.17
C PRO A 297 -30.23 43.81 7.66
N GLU A 298 -30.81 42.76 7.09
CA GLU A 298 -32.10 42.18 7.46
C GLU A 298 -31.97 40.66 7.36
N THR A 299 -32.43 39.94 8.39
CA THR A 299 -32.47 38.47 8.41
C THR A 299 -33.89 38.03 8.70
N ASN A 300 -34.57 37.46 7.70
CA ASN A 300 -35.91 36.90 7.85
C ASN A 300 -35.80 35.39 7.96
N VAL A 301 -36.30 34.84 9.07
CA VAL A 301 -36.41 33.39 9.30
C VAL A 301 -37.88 33.06 9.46
N VAL A 302 -38.43 32.29 8.52
CA VAL A 302 -39.86 31.94 8.47
C VAL A 302 -40.00 30.43 8.65
N GLY A 303 -40.73 30.01 9.67
CA GLY A 303 -41.28 28.67 9.76
C GLY A 303 -42.75 28.72 9.36
N GLU A 304 -43.10 28.18 8.18
CA GLU A 304 -44.48 28.23 7.67
C GLU A 304 -45.48 27.48 8.56
N GLN A 305 -44.98 26.56 9.40
CA GLN A 305 -45.77 25.81 10.38
C GLN A 305 -45.20 25.98 11.81
N GLU A 306 -43.90 25.75 11.99
CA GLU A 306 -43.22 25.89 13.26
C GLU A 306 -41.80 26.42 13.02
N LEU A 307 -41.35 27.33 13.89
CA LEU A 307 -39.95 27.74 14.00
C LEU A 307 -39.44 27.34 15.38
N PHE A 308 -38.47 26.42 15.44
CA PHE A 308 -37.93 25.88 16.68
C PHE A 308 -36.46 26.30 16.87
N ILE A 309 -36.14 26.95 17.99
CA ILE A 309 -34.78 27.41 18.34
C ILE A 309 -34.41 26.83 19.71
N HIS A 310 -33.30 26.07 19.79
CA HIS A 310 -32.86 25.38 21.00
C HIS A 310 -31.38 25.65 21.33
N SER A 311 -31.06 25.71 22.63
CA SER A 311 -29.68 25.70 23.16
C SER A 311 -29.63 24.85 24.42
N ALA A 312 -28.61 23.98 24.52
CA ALA A 312 -28.46 23.07 25.66
C ALA A 312 -28.07 23.76 26.98
N ASN A 313 -27.50 24.96 26.90
CA ASN A 313 -27.03 25.72 28.07
C ASN A 313 -27.75 27.08 28.17
N LYS A 314 -27.65 27.90 27.13
CA LYS A 314 -28.17 29.27 27.15
C LYS A 314 -28.54 29.76 25.76
N THR A 315 -29.75 30.29 25.60
CA THR A 315 -30.16 31.09 24.44
C THR A 315 -30.12 32.57 24.83
N VAL A 316 -29.54 33.41 23.98
CA VAL A 316 -29.49 34.87 24.20
C VAL A 316 -30.11 35.56 22.98
N VAL A 317 -31.15 36.35 23.21
CA VAL A 317 -31.71 37.29 22.23
C VAL A 317 -31.45 38.68 22.77
N ASN A 318 -30.76 39.53 21.99
CA ASN A 318 -30.35 40.87 22.42
C ASN A 318 -30.60 41.89 21.30
N SER A 319 -31.17 43.04 21.64
CA SER A 319 -31.41 44.17 20.74
C SER A 319 -30.97 45.46 21.42
N GLN A 320 -30.25 46.32 20.68
CA GLN A 320 -29.94 47.68 21.15
C GLN A 320 -31.12 48.65 20.97
N GLY A 321 -32.12 48.28 20.18
CA GLY A 321 -33.33 49.06 19.92
C GLY A 321 -34.53 48.46 20.63
N THR A 322 -35.52 47.99 19.87
CA THR A 322 -36.72 47.32 20.37
C THR A 322 -36.67 45.82 20.13
N MET A 323 -37.41 45.06 20.94
CA MET A 323 -37.71 43.64 20.72
C MET A 323 -39.23 43.49 20.79
N GLU A 324 -39.83 42.93 19.75
CA GLU A 324 -41.29 42.69 19.68
C GLU A 324 -41.56 41.20 19.42
N MET A 325 -42.41 40.60 20.25
CA MET A 325 -42.95 39.25 20.03
C MET A 325 -44.47 39.36 19.96
N ARG A 326 -45.07 38.90 18.86
CA ARG A 326 -46.51 39.01 18.60
C ARG A 326 -47.07 37.64 18.24
N GLY A 327 -48.02 37.16 19.03
CA GLY A 327 -48.86 36.01 18.69
C GLY A 327 -50.31 36.47 18.54
N GLU A 328 -50.97 36.12 17.43
CA GLU A 328 -52.37 36.48 17.18
C GLU A 328 -53.30 35.95 18.28
N GLN A 329 -53.01 34.76 18.80
CA GLN A 329 -53.73 34.12 19.91
C GLN A 329 -53.08 34.37 21.29
N GLY A 330 -52.13 35.29 21.38
CA GLY A 330 -51.33 35.55 22.58
C GLY A 330 -50.01 34.76 22.62
N MET A 331 -49.23 35.00 23.69
CA MET A 331 -47.95 34.35 23.95
C MET A 331 -48.11 33.29 25.05
N HIS A 332 -47.54 32.11 24.85
CA HIS A 332 -47.54 31.02 25.84
C HIS A 332 -46.11 30.69 26.28
N GLU A 333 -45.77 31.02 27.53
CA GLU A 333 -44.44 30.74 28.12
C GLU A 333 -44.49 29.43 28.92
N LEU A 334 -43.69 28.43 28.49
CA LEU A 334 -43.55 27.15 29.18
C LEU A 334 -42.09 26.97 29.62
N ASN A 335 -41.85 26.69 30.91
CA ASN A 335 -40.51 26.49 31.47
C ASN A 335 -40.05 25.02 31.40
N THR A 336 -40.40 24.34 30.31
CA THR A 336 -40.05 22.93 30.10
C THR A 336 -39.37 22.82 28.75
N ALA A 337 -38.14 22.33 28.72
CA ALA A 337 -37.42 22.15 27.48
C ALA A 337 -38.14 21.11 26.62
N LYS A 338 -38.49 21.48 25.38
CA LYS A 338 -38.87 20.50 24.36
C LYS A 338 -37.60 19.79 23.89
N GLU A 339 -37.64 18.47 23.85
CA GLU A 339 -36.60 17.70 23.18
C GLU A 339 -36.57 18.04 21.70
N TYR A 340 -35.39 17.95 21.11
CA TYR A 340 -35.18 18.19 19.69
C TYR A 340 -34.42 17.02 19.10
N GLU A 341 -34.79 16.62 17.90
CA GLU A 341 -34.07 15.58 17.21
C GLU A 341 -32.80 16.17 16.60
N THR A 342 -31.66 15.77 17.18
CA THR A 342 -30.44 15.72 16.40
C THR A 342 -30.66 14.66 15.33
N VAL A 343 -30.47 15.01 14.05
CA VAL A 343 -30.62 14.06 12.95
C VAL A 343 -29.54 12.98 13.11
N LYS A 344 -29.90 11.91 13.82
CA LYS A 344 -29.16 10.67 13.92
C LYS A 344 -29.79 9.73 12.91
N LYS A 345 -28.97 9.12 12.05
CA LYS A 345 -29.43 8.12 11.07
C LYS A 345 -30.19 7.02 11.81
N GLU A 346 -31.36 6.63 11.29
CA GLU A 346 -32.15 5.54 11.85
C GLU A 346 -31.58 4.18 11.40
N ILE A 347 -31.46 3.24 12.35
CA ILE A 347 -31.24 1.81 12.06
C ILE A 347 -32.51 1.07 12.45
N GLY A 348 -32.76 -0.07 11.82
CA GLY A 348 -33.76 -1.04 12.27
C GLY A 348 -35.11 -0.39 12.42
N THR A 349 -35.92 -0.34 11.35
CA THR A 349 -37.35 0.00 11.48
C THR A 349 -38.22 -1.24 11.73
N LYS A 350 -37.63 -2.45 11.63
CA LYS A 350 -38.34 -3.75 11.74
C LYS A 350 -37.66 -4.76 12.67
N VAL A 351 -36.35 -4.96 12.53
CA VAL A 351 -35.55 -5.91 13.30
C VAL A 351 -34.27 -5.21 13.76
N CYS A 352 -33.85 -5.48 15.00
CA CYS A 352 -32.57 -5.01 15.54
C CYS A 352 -31.74 -6.25 15.94
N VAL A 353 -30.53 -6.35 15.40
CA VAL A 353 -29.60 -7.44 15.68
C VAL A 353 -28.34 -6.89 16.32
N GLN A 354 -28.14 -7.22 17.59
CA GLN A 354 -26.97 -6.82 18.35
C GLN A 354 -25.95 -7.95 18.29
N PHE A 355 -24.78 -7.66 17.73
CA PHE A 355 -23.64 -8.56 17.82
C PHE A 355 -23.10 -8.50 19.25
N ARG A 356 -22.99 -9.65 19.91
CA ARG A 356 -22.41 -9.82 21.24
C ARG A 356 -21.29 -10.84 21.22
N THR A 357 -20.32 -10.66 22.09
CA THR A 357 -19.35 -11.73 22.39
C THR A 357 -20.09 -12.87 23.10
N SER A 358 -19.67 -14.11 22.82
CA SER A 358 -20.28 -15.28 23.44
C SER A 358 -20.00 -15.33 24.95
N LYS A 359 -20.78 -16.14 25.69
CA LYS A 359 -20.57 -16.34 27.13
C LYS A 359 -19.18 -16.89 27.48
N SER A 360 -18.56 -17.64 26.55
CA SER A 360 -17.23 -18.22 26.70
C SER A 360 -16.10 -17.30 26.24
N TYR A 361 -16.40 -16.10 25.73
CA TYR A 361 -15.40 -15.13 25.32
C TYR A 361 -14.44 -14.84 26.46
N ASN A 362 -13.15 -14.98 26.17
CA ASN A 362 -12.07 -14.79 27.10
C ASN A 362 -11.01 -13.86 26.49
N GLY A 363 -11.38 -12.89 25.65
CA GLY A 363 -10.43 -11.90 25.14
C GLY A 363 -9.56 -12.38 23.97
N GLU A 364 -10.10 -13.24 23.10
CA GLU A 364 -9.38 -13.78 21.94
C GLU A 364 -9.27 -12.78 20.78
N PHE A 365 -10.17 -11.79 20.71
CA PHE A 365 -10.25 -10.76 19.68
C PHE A 365 -10.99 -9.53 20.23
N GLY A 366 -10.86 -8.37 19.60
CA GLY A 366 -11.68 -7.21 19.96
C GLY A 366 -11.40 -6.60 21.33
N PHE A 367 -12.42 -5.91 21.85
CA PHE A 367 -12.39 -5.09 23.07
C PHE A 367 -13.63 -5.39 23.90
N ASP A 368 -13.69 -4.91 25.14
CA ASP A 368 -14.96 -4.89 25.87
C ASP A 368 -15.95 -3.95 25.15
N TRP A 369 -17.18 -4.43 24.99
CA TRP A 369 -18.26 -3.70 24.34
C TRP A 369 -19.15 -3.05 25.39
N VAL A 370 -19.92 -2.04 24.98
CA VAL A 370 -20.87 -1.39 25.89
C VAL A 370 -21.83 -2.42 26.48
N ARG A 371 -21.89 -2.45 27.81
CA ARG A 371 -22.66 -3.45 28.56
C ARG A 371 -24.09 -3.02 28.79
N PHE A 372 -25.01 -3.84 28.30
CA PHE A 372 -26.43 -3.66 28.45
C PHE A 372 -27.08 -4.78 29.29
N ALA A 373 -26.28 -5.63 29.95
CA ALA A 373 -26.71 -6.83 30.67
C ALA A 373 -27.37 -7.88 29.74
N ASP A 374 -26.79 -8.06 28.56
CA ASP A 374 -27.39 -8.83 27.47
C ASP A 374 -26.47 -9.87 26.82
N SER A 375 -25.17 -9.91 27.16
CA SER A 375 -24.24 -10.92 26.63
C SER A 375 -24.20 -12.22 27.44
N GLY A 376 -24.71 -12.21 28.68
CA GLY A 376 -24.64 -13.37 29.58
C GLY A 376 -23.23 -13.70 30.09
N ARG A 377 -22.23 -12.86 29.79
CA ARG A 377 -20.86 -12.94 30.32
C ARG A 377 -20.83 -12.59 31.80
N THR A 378 -19.89 -13.18 32.54
CA THR A 378 -19.62 -12.80 33.92
C THR A 378 -19.25 -11.31 33.98
N GLY A 379 -19.95 -10.54 34.81
CA GLY A 379 -19.77 -9.09 34.93
C GLY A 379 -20.68 -8.24 34.03
N ASP A 380 -21.31 -8.80 33.00
CA ASP A 380 -22.36 -8.11 32.21
C ASP A 380 -23.74 -8.42 32.80
N THR A 381 -24.02 -7.77 33.94
CA THR A 381 -25.26 -7.96 34.70
C THR A 381 -26.02 -6.65 34.84
N GLU A 382 -27.30 -6.73 35.20
CA GLU A 382 -28.14 -5.54 35.38
C GLU A 382 -27.56 -4.53 36.38
N LYS A 383 -26.80 -5.00 37.38
CA LYS A 383 -26.13 -4.15 38.36
C LYS A 383 -24.89 -3.45 37.79
N ASN A 384 -24.21 -4.09 36.84
CA ASN A 384 -22.93 -3.65 36.28
C ASN A 384 -23.08 -3.09 34.86
N ARG A 385 -24.30 -2.76 34.43
CA ARG A 385 -24.53 -2.02 33.18
C ARG A 385 -23.78 -0.69 33.22
N TYR A 386 -23.23 -0.28 32.09
CA TYR A 386 -22.37 0.91 32.02
C TYR A 386 -23.09 2.20 32.40
N ASP A 387 -24.40 2.30 32.16
CA ASP A 387 -25.19 3.44 32.61
C ASP A 387 -25.24 3.56 34.14
N LYS A 388 -24.94 2.51 34.90
CA LYS A 388 -24.95 2.48 36.36
C LYS A 388 -23.57 2.59 37.00
N ILE A 389 -22.53 2.17 36.29
CA ILE A 389 -21.17 2.09 36.82
C ILE A 389 -20.21 3.13 36.24
N ILE A 390 -20.66 4.02 35.33
CA ILE A 390 -19.86 5.17 34.87
C ILE A 390 -20.20 6.41 35.71
N GLY A 391 -19.16 7.13 36.14
CA GLY A 391 -19.33 8.24 37.07
C GLY A 391 -18.06 9.03 37.33
N THR A 392 -17.95 9.56 38.55
CA THR A 392 -16.77 10.26 39.07
C THR A 392 -16.34 9.67 40.41
N CYS A 393 -15.06 9.81 40.76
CA CYS A 393 -14.51 9.43 42.06
C CYS A 393 -13.39 10.40 42.49
N GLU A 394 -12.83 10.19 43.67
CA GLU A 394 -11.66 10.91 44.18
C GLU A 394 -10.43 9.98 44.18
N GLY A 395 -9.38 10.34 43.44
CA GLY A 395 -8.20 9.50 43.24
C GLY A 395 -8.56 8.12 42.68
N GLU A 396 -8.16 7.08 43.41
CA GLU A 396 -8.34 5.68 43.02
C GLU A 396 -9.64 5.09 43.61
N GLY A 397 -10.79 5.47 43.04
CA GLY A 397 -12.09 4.84 43.28
C GLY A 397 -12.80 5.23 44.57
N LYS A 398 -12.31 6.22 45.33
CA LYS A 398 -12.96 6.67 46.58
C LYS A 398 -14.18 7.52 46.27
N ASN A 399 -15.22 7.40 47.10
CA ASN A 399 -16.44 8.21 47.01
C ASN A 399 -17.10 8.22 45.62
N PHE A 400 -17.11 7.06 44.94
CA PHE A 400 -17.69 6.94 43.60
C PHE A 400 -19.15 7.42 43.54
N LYS A 401 -19.49 8.19 42.51
CA LYS A 401 -20.84 8.68 42.22
C LYS A 401 -21.17 8.44 40.76
N GLN A 402 -22.25 7.72 40.50
CA GLN A 402 -22.76 7.52 39.14
C GLN A 402 -23.23 8.85 38.54
N GLU A 403 -22.89 9.09 37.26
CA GLU A 403 -23.28 10.29 36.54
C GLU A 403 -23.78 9.98 35.13
N THR A 404 -25.07 10.22 34.88
CA THR A 404 -25.70 9.96 33.57
C THR A 404 -25.09 10.82 32.45
N SER A 405 -24.63 12.03 32.75
CA SER A 405 -23.91 12.90 31.81
C SER A 405 -22.60 12.27 31.32
N ARG A 406 -21.84 11.62 32.22
CA ARG A 406 -20.60 10.91 31.88
C ARG A 406 -20.86 9.70 31.01
N TYR A 407 -21.89 8.91 31.32
CA TYR A 407 -22.32 7.82 30.45
C TYR A 407 -22.70 8.32 29.04
N LYS A 408 -23.45 9.42 28.93
CA LYS A 408 -23.78 10.03 27.63
C LYS A 408 -22.54 10.50 26.87
N GLN A 409 -21.55 11.06 27.57
CA GLN A 409 -20.27 11.46 26.98
C GLN A 409 -19.49 10.25 26.45
N PHE A 410 -19.35 9.20 27.28
CA PHE A 410 -18.74 7.93 26.88
C PHE A 410 -19.40 7.34 25.63
N LEU A 411 -20.73 7.31 25.60
CA LEU A 411 -21.46 6.86 24.43
C LEU A 411 -21.17 7.74 23.21
N PHE A 412 -21.12 9.06 23.34
CA PHE A 412 -20.89 9.99 22.23
C PHE A 412 -19.56 9.74 21.49
N GLU A 413 -18.55 9.22 22.16
CA GLU A 413 -17.26 8.88 21.54
C GLU A 413 -17.36 7.71 20.55
N TYR A 414 -18.39 6.86 20.65
CA TYR A 414 -18.69 5.86 19.64
C TYR A 414 -19.22 6.56 18.39
N LYS A 415 -18.36 6.77 17.39
CA LYS A 415 -18.68 7.51 16.16
C LYS A 415 -19.88 6.96 15.39
N HIS A 416 -20.26 5.69 15.59
CA HIS A 416 -21.33 5.01 14.84
C HIS A 416 -22.41 4.55 15.80
N GLN A 417 -23.45 5.38 15.91
CA GLN A 417 -24.63 5.14 16.71
C GLN A 417 -25.88 5.35 15.87
N TYR A 418 -26.90 4.57 16.16
CA TYR A 418 -28.19 4.68 15.50
C TYR A 418 -29.32 4.61 16.52
N ILE A 419 -30.46 5.24 16.20
CA ILE A 419 -31.68 5.13 17.01
C ILE A 419 -32.49 3.94 16.52
N ILE A 420 -32.99 3.13 17.45
CA ILE A 420 -33.99 2.06 17.23
C ILE A 420 -35.37 2.66 17.51
N PRO A 421 -36.16 3.06 16.48
CA PRO A 421 -37.30 3.95 16.67
C PRO A 421 -38.41 3.39 17.56
N TRP A 422 -38.72 2.08 17.46
CA TRP A 422 -39.78 1.49 18.30
C TRP A 422 -39.35 1.38 19.76
N LYS A 423 -38.09 1.02 20.05
CA LYS A 423 -37.56 0.99 21.42
C LYS A 423 -37.51 2.38 22.04
N LYS A 424 -37.26 3.43 21.24
CA LYS A 424 -37.33 4.84 21.70
C LYS A 424 -38.73 5.16 22.19
N LYS A 425 -39.76 4.83 21.39
CA LYS A 425 -41.17 5.01 21.78
C LYS A 425 -41.54 4.22 23.03
N GLU A 426 -41.08 2.98 23.15
CA GLU A 426 -41.28 2.16 24.36
C GLU A 426 -40.63 2.78 25.60
N ALA A 427 -39.39 3.28 25.47
CA ALA A 427 -38.67 3.94 26.55
C ALA A 427 -39.33 5.26 26.98
N GLU A 428 -39.79 6.07 26.03
CA GLU A 428 -40.54 7.32 26.28
C GLU A 428 -41.88 7.03 26.97
N SER A 429 -42.60 6.00 26.52
CA SER A 429 -43.88 5.57 27.12
C SER A 429 -43.67 5.09 28.55
N ALA A 430 -42.61 4.32 28.82
CA ALA A 430 -42.24 3.90 30.16
C ALA A 430 -41.88 5.10 31.04
N MET A 431 -41.19 6.12 30.51
CA MET A 431 -40.87 7.35 31.26
C MET A 431 -42.12 8.14 31.65
N SER A 432 -43.12 8.21 30.76
CA SER A 432 -44.39 8.88 31.04
C SER A 432 -45.17 8.18 32.16
N ALA A 433 -45.14 6.84 32.22
CA ALA A 433 -45.84 6.04 33.24
C ALA A 433 -45.26 6.15 34.67
N VAL A 434 -43.99 6.51 34.82
CA VAL A 434 -43.31 6.64 36.14
C VAL A 434 -43.76 7.89 36.92
N THR A 435 -44.60 8.75 36.33
CA THR A 435 -45.18 9.94 36.99
C THR A 435 -46.40 9.65 37.87
N SER A 436 -46.93 8.42 37.86
CA SER A 436 -47.94 7.97 38.83
C SER A 436 -47.31 7.08 39.90
N GLU A 437 -47.62 7.34 41.17
CA GLU A 437 -47.15 6.62 42.36
C GLU A 437 -47.27 5.09 42.22
N ALA A 438 -46.22 4.45 41.71
CA ALA A 438 -46.05 3.01 41.76
C ALA A 438 -44.56 2.66 41.76
N THR A 439 -44.11 2.09 42.88
CA THR A 439 -42.93 1.24 43.10
C THR A 439 -41.69 1.49 42.23
N ARG A 440 -40.60 1.92 42.90
CA ARG A 440 -39.23 2.08 42.38
C ARG A 440 -38.65 0.88 41.58
N ASP A 441 -39.32 -0.27 41.56
CA ASP A 441 -38.90 -1.44 40.78
C ASP A 441 -39.23 -1.34 39.27
N ALA A 442 -40.22 -0.54 38.85
CA ALA A 442 -40.55 -0.39 37.42
C ALA A 442 -39.47 0.38 36.62
N ALA A 443 -38.51 1.01 37.29
CA ALA A 443 -37.40 1.74 36.67
C ALA A 443 -36.23 0.83 36.23
N THR A 444 -36.30 -0.48 36.49
CA THR A 444 -35.14 -1.39 36.39
C THR A 444 -34.92 -2.06 35.03
N LYS A 445 -35.83 -1.93 34.05
CA LYS A 445 -35.62 -2.42 32.67
C LYS A 445 -36.17 -1.42 31.65
N LYS A 446 -35.39 -0.39 31.34
CA LYS A 446 -35.69 0.50 30.21
C LYS A 446 -35.09 -0.13 28.94
N PRO A 447 -35.85 -0.26 27.84
CA PRO A 447 -35.28 -0.77 26.60
C PRO A 447 -34.22 0.19 26.07
N ASP A 448 -33.04 -0.35 25.78
CA ASP A 448 -31.95 0.40 25.14
C ASP A 448 -32.35 0.74 23.70
N TYR A 449 -32.72 2.00 23.48
CA TYR A 449 -33.17 2.51 22.19
C TYR A 449 -32.03 2.99 21.29
N LEU A 450 -30.80 2.98 21.80
CA LEU A 450 -29.61 3.33 21.06
C LEU A 450 -28.88 2.05 20.64
N TYR A 451 -28.67 1.90 19.34
CA TYR A 451 -27.78 0.89 18.80
C TYR A 451 -26.36 1.45 18.74
N VAL A 452 -25.50 1.00 19.65
CA VAL A 452 -24.06 1.27 19.60
C VAL A 452 -23.41 0.21 18.75
N VAL A 453 -22.80 0.61 17.63
CA VAL A 453 -22.14 -0.34 16.73
C VAL A 453 -20.92 -0.93 17.43
N PRO A 454 -20.86 -2.26 17.64
CA PRO A 454 -19.67 -2.90 18.17
C PRO A 454 -18.49 -2.74 17.22
N VAL A 455 -17.32 -2.55 17.81
CA VAL A 455 -16.03 -2.42 17.11
C VAL A 455 -15.11 -3.50 17.63
N MET A 456 -14.43 -4.19 16.73
CA MET A 456 -13.44 -5.20 17.10
C MET A 456 -12.18 -5.15 16.25
N THR A 457 -11.13 -5.69 16.81
CA THR A 457 -9.89 -6.09 16.15
C THR A 457 -9.96 -7.57 15.82
N LEU A 458 -9.50 -7.93 14.63
CA LEU A 458 -9.41 -9.30 14.14
C LEU A 458 -8.22 -9.38 13.18
N LEU A 459 -7.15 -10.07 13.59
CA LEU A 459 -5.98 -10.25 12.74
C LEU A 459 -6.27 -11.25 11.62
N LYS A 460 -5.46 -11.17 10.56
CA LYS A 460 -5.46 -12.17 9.50
C LYS A 460 -5.32 -13.57 10.08
N ASP A 461 -6.08 -14.51 9.54
CA ASP A 461 -6.15 -15.92 9.90
C ASP A 461 -6.76 -16.20 11.29
N GLN A 462 -7.26 -15.17 12.00
CA GLN A 462 -8.03 -15.33 13.23
C GLN A 462 -9.54 -15.39 12.98
N CYS A 463 -10.24 -15.99 13.94
CA CYS A 463 -11.69 -16.14 13.94
C CYS A 463 -12.29 -15.47 15.18
N ALA A 464 -13.39 -14.74 14.98
CA ALA A 464 -14.20 -14.16 16.05
C ALA A 464 -15.54 -14.89 16.14
N ASP A 465 -15.79 -15.54 17.27
CA ASP A 465 -17.06 -16.20 17.57
C ASP A 465 -17.98 -15.26 18.35
N LEU A 466 -19.08 -14.88 17.71
CA LEU A 466 -20.08 -13.96 18.21
C LEU A 466 -21.41 -14.68 18.39
N THR A 467 -22.26 -14.08 19.20
CA THR A 467 -23.63 -14.48 19.44
C THR A 467 -24.54 -13.28 19.10
N LEU A 468 -25.68 -13.54 18.48
CA LEU A 468 -26.62 -12.50 18.05
C LEU A 468 -27.80 -12.42 19.00
N ASN A 469 -28.03 -11.24 19.56
CA ASN A 469 -29.30 -10.92 20.21
C ASN A 469 -30.23 -10.29 19.18
N ILE A 470 -31.39 -10.90 18.95
CA ILE A 470 -32.34 -10.48 17.90
C ILE A 470 -33.64 -9.97 18.55
N ASP A 471 -33.96 -8.71 18.27
CA ASP A 471 -35.22 -8.07 18.60
C ASP A 471 -36.07 -7.88 17.35
N VAL A 472 -37.25 -8.51 17.29
CA VAL A 472 -38.17 -8.45 16.16
C VAL A 472 -39.39 -7.60 16.51
N HIS A 473 -39.51 -6.41 15.93
CA HIS A 473 -40.70 -5.57 16.01
C HIS A 473 -41.70 -5.87 14.89
N LYS A 474 -41.18 -6.13 13.68
CA LYS A 474 -41.94 -6.65 12.54
C LYS A 474 -41.18 -7.80 11.92
N LYS A 475 -41.90 -8.87 11.58
CA LYS A 475 -41.33 -10.07 10.96
C LYS A 475 -40.64 -9.69 9.65
N ALA A 476 -39.38 -10.09 9.50
CA ALA A 476 -38.63 -9.99 8.26
C ALA A 476 -38.90 -11.22 7.39
N GLN A 477 -38.87 -11.05 6.07
CA GLN A 477 -38.89 -12.17 5.13
C GLN A 477 -37.49 -12.78 4.98
N ARG A 478 -36.45 -11.95 5.01
CA ARG A 478 -35.04 -12.35 4.92
C ARG A 478 -34.15 -11.49 5.82
N LEU A 479 -33.10 -12.09 6.36
CA LEU A 479 -32.02 -11.42 7.08
C LEU A 479 -30.68 -11.83 6.45
N GLU A 480 -30.02 -10.93 5.73
CA GLU A 480 -28.83 -11.29 4.93
C GLU A 480 -27.61 -10.42 5.27
N TYR A 481 -26.45 -11.06 5.36
CA TYR A 481 -25.19 -10.37 5.58
C TYR A 481 -24.65 -9.75 4.30
N GLU A 482 -24.15 -8.53 4.43
CA GLU A 482 -23.41 -7.81 3.41
C GLU A 482 -22.07 -7.35 3.98
N TYR A 483 -21.00 -7.82 3.35
CA TYR A 483 -19.63 -7.62 3.78
C TYR A 483 -18.68 -7.92 2.62
N ASP A 484 -17.43 -7.54 2.79
CA ASP A 484 -16.38 -7.79 1.80
C ASP A 484 -15.84 -9.23 1.91
N LYS A 485 -16.22 -10.06 0.94
CA LYS A 485 -15.87 -11.50 0.91
C LYS A 485 -14.39 -11.75 0.62
N ASP A 486 -13.65 -10.76 0.15
CA ASP A 486 -12.20 -10.89 -0.03
C ASP A 486 -11.47 -10.86 1.32
N PHE A 487 -12.03 -10.15 2.31
CA PHE A 487 -11.45 -9.99 3.63
C PHE A 487 -12.05 -10.89 4.70
N PHE A 488 -13.31 -11.30 4.59
CA PHE A 488 -13.97 -12.12 5.62
C PHE A 488 -14.64 -13.37 5.07
N THR A 489 -14.67 -14.40 5.90
CA THR A 489 -15.51 -15.60 5.72
C THR A 489 -16.43 -15.69 6.93
N LEU A 490 -17.74 -15.75 6.68
CA LEU A 490 -18.74 -16.01 7.72
C LEU A 490 -19.17 -17.48 7.62
N ASN A 491 -19.44 -18.13 8.75
CA ASN A 491 -19.96 -19.51 8.78
C ASN A 491 -21.36 -19.64 8.16
N GLN A 492 -22.07 -18.53 7.96
CA GLN A 492 -23.41 -18.47 7.39
C GLN A 492 -23.65 -17.17 6.60
N SER A 493 -24.59 -17.20 5.65
CA SER A 493 -24.93 -16.05 4.79
C SER A 493 -26.15 -15.26 5.26
N SER A 494 -26.89 -15.77 6.25
CA SER A 494 -28.13 -15.19 6.75
C SER A 494 -28.34 -15.52 8.23
N ALA A 495 -29.10 -14.69 8.94
CA ALA A 495 -29.53 -14.93 10.32
C ALA A 495 -30.94 -15.56 10.35
N PRO A 496 -31.36 -16.23 11.44
CA PRO A 496 -32.66 -16.90 11.52
C PRO A 496 -33.84 -15.94 11.47
N ILE A 497 -34.90 -16.34 10.78
CA ILE A 497 -36.16 -15.60 10.72
C ILE A 497 -37.03 -15.98 11.93
N LEU A 498 -37.35 -14.98 12.75
CA LEU A 498 -38.06 -15.16 14.02
C LEU A 498 -39.40 -14.38 14.00
N ASP A 499 -40.37 -14.85 14.78
CA ASP A 499 -41.61 -14.12 15.02
C ASP A 499 -41.37 -12.93 15.98
N ILE A 500 -42.34 -12.02 16.11
CA ILE A 500 -42.24 -10.82 16.95
C ILE A 500 -41.87 -11.21 18.40
N GLY A 501 -40.79 -10.63 18.92
CA GLY A 501 -40.25 -10.96 20.24
C GLY A 501 -38.80 -10.53 20.46
N HIS A 502 -38.29 -10.80 21.68
CA HIS A 502 -36.89 -10.61 22.07
C HIS A 502 -36.23 -11.97 22.26
N TYR A 503 -35.15 -12.23 21.52
CA TYR A 503 -34.44 -13.50 21.50
C TYR A 503 -32.96 -13.25 21.83
N PRO A 504 -32.57 -13.37 23.11
CA PRO A 504 -31.16 -13.33 23.48
C PRO A 504 -30.49 -14.61 22.99
N SER A 505 -29.25 -14.50 22.49
CA SER A 505 -28.49 -15.63 21.97
C SER A 505 -29.24 -16.45 20.91
N ALA A 506 -29.89 -15.75 19.99
CA ALA A 506 -30.74 -16.35 18.96
C ALA A 506 -29.96 -17.12 17.89
N ASP A 507 -28.68 -16.77 17.70
CA ASP A 507 -27.83 -17.33 16.66
C ASP A 507 -26.35 -17.13 16.99
N ASP A 508 -25.48 -17.97 16.42
CA ASP A 508 -24.03 -17.90 16.59
C ASP A 508 -23.35 -17.62 15.24
N LEU A 509 -22.47 -16.61 15.22
CA LEU A 509 -21.78 -16.14 14.02
C LEU A 509 -20.26 -16.20 14.21
N SER A 510 -19.60 -16.99 13.39
CA SER A 510 -18.13 -17.02 13.31
C SER A 510 -17.66 -16.19 12.13
N ILE A 511 -16.72 -15.27 12.37
CA ILE A 511 -16.13 -14.39 11.37
C ILE A 511 -14.63 -14.66 11.29
N THR A 512 -14.15 -15.19 10.17
CA THR A 512 -12.72 -15.39 9.91
C THR A 512 -12.17 -14.25 9.06
N CYS A 513 -11.04 -13.66 9.43
CA CYS A 513 -10.34 -12.67 8.61
C CYS A 513 -9.35 -13.37 7.66
N ASN A 514 -9.56 -13.24 6.36
CA ASN A 514 -8.79 -13.92 5.32
C ASN A 514 -7.52 -13.16 4.91
N LYS A 515 -7.54 -11.82 5.01
CA LYS A 515 -6.49 -10.93 4.48
C LYS A 515 -6.38 -9.66 5.32
N GLU A 516 -5.20 -9.06 5.30
CA GLU A 516 -4.98 -7.73 5.87
C GLU A 516 -5.64 -6.62 5.03
N PHE A 517 -6.05 -5.53 5.66
CA PHE A 517 -6.71 -4.39 5.01
C PHE A 517 -6.37 -3.05 5.67
N SER A 518 -6.38 -1.98 4.86
CA SER A 518 -5.90 -0.64 5.22
C SER A 518 -7.00 0.34 5.67
N GLU A 519 -8.26 -0.06 5.61
CA GLU A 519 -9.42 0.76 6.00
C GLU A 519 -10.40 -0.10 6.80
N ASP A 520 -11.02 0.48 7.83
CA ASP A 520 -12.03 -0.22 8.63
C ASP A 520 -13.11 -0.84 7.73
N LYS A 521 -13.48 -2.08 8.01
CA LYS A 521 -14.48 -2.82 7.25
C LYS A 521 -15.75 -3.02 8.04
N GLU A 522 -16.86 -3.11 7.31
CA GLU A 522 -18.19 -3.24 7.89
C GLU A 522 -18.77 -4.62 7.55
N ILE A 523 -19.41 -5.24 8.55
CA ILE A 523 -20.27 -6.41 8.37
C ILE A 523 -21.68 -5.96 8.75
N CYS A 524 -22.53 -5.80 7.74
CA CYS A 524 -23.89 -5.32 7.90
C CYS A 524 -24.86 -6.49 7.76
N LEU A 525 -25.88 -6.55 8.61
CA LEU A 525 -27.01 -7.46 8.49
C LEU A 525 -28.25 -6.66 8.11
N TYR A 526 -28.90 -7.02 7.01
CA TYR A 526 -30.06 -6.32 6.48
C TYR A 526 -31.33 -7.16 6.59
N ALA A 527 -32.43 -6.52 7.02
CA ALA A 527 -33.77 -7.08 7.03
C ALA A 527 -34.55 -6.65 5.78
N TYR A 528 -35.20 -7.61 5.13
CA TYR A 528 -36.08 -7.41 3.96
C TYR A 528 -37.54 -7.70 4.34
N ASP A 529 -38.47 -6.90 3.82
CA ASP A 529 -39.91 -7.15 3.97
C ASP A 529 -40.52 -7.87 2.75
N GLU A 530 -41.84 -8.04 2.75
CA GLU A 530 -42.62 -8.65 1.67
C GLU A 530 -42.53 -7.88 0.35
N GLN A 531 -42.20 -6.59 0.38
CA GLN A 531 -42.02 -5.74 -0.79
C GLN A 531 -40.55 -5.60 -1.19
N ASP A 532 -39.67 -6.42 -0.60
CA ASP A 532 -38.22 -6.42 -0.81
C ASP A 532 -37.50 -5.12 -0.38
N ASN A 533 -38.13 -4.33 0.49
CA ASN A 533 -37.50 -3.12 1.02
C ASN A 533 -36.43 -3.48 2.04
N LYS A 534 -35.19 -3.08 1.73
CA LYS A 534 -34.01 -3.27 2.56
C LYS A 534 -33.95 -2.27 3.72
N SER A 535 -33.71 -2.75 4.93
CA SER A 535 -33.48 -1.95 6.14
C SER A 535 -32.31 -2.51 6.94
N LEU A 536 -31.41 -1.65 7.42
CA LEU A 536 -30.26 -2.09 8.22
C LEU A 536 -30.77 -2.65 9.56
N ALA A 537 -30.43 -3.88 9.90
CA ALA A 537 -30.86 -4.56 11.12
C ALA A 537 -29.74 -4.64 12.16
N GLY A 538 -28.50 -4.80 11.72
CA GLY A 538 -27.32 -4.79 12.59
C GLY A 538 -26.07 -4.40 11.82
N LYS A 539 -25.04 -3.94 12.53
CA LYS A 539 -23.75 -3.59 11.96
C LYS A 539 -22.63 -3.90 12.95
N LEU A 540 -21.50 -4.37 12.45
CA LEU A 540 -20.25 -4.62 13.16
C LEU A 540 -19.10 -3.98 12.38
N ILE A 541 -18.13 -3.40 13.07
CA ILE A 541 -16.93 -2.80 12.45
C ILE A 541 -15.71 -3.62 12.83
N VAL A 542 -14.91 -3.99 11.83
CA VAL A 542 -13.61 -4.61 12.00
C VAL A 542 -12.53 -3.59 11.65
N LYS A 543 -11.64 -3.31 12.60
CA LYS A 543 -10.60 -2.28 12.45
C LYS A 543 -9.50 -2.71 11.49
N ALA A 544 -9.03 -1.76 10.67
CA ALA A 544 -7.89 -1.94 9.75
C ALA A 544 -6.68 -2.58 10.44
N ASN A 545 -6.07 -3.58 9.81
CA ASN A 545 -5.09 -4.47 10.44
C ASN A 545 -3.81 -4.69 9.62
N ASP A 546 -3.57 -3.87 8.60
CA ASP A 546 -2.29 -3.84 7.89
C ASP A 546 -1.14 -3.30 8.77
N ASP A 547 0.08 -3.32 8.25
CA ASP A 547 1.28 -2.84 8.95
C ASP A 547 1.23 -1.37 9.41
N ARG A 548 0.30 -0.55 8.90
CA ARG A 548 0.12 0.85 9.30
C ARG A 548 -0.76 1.01 10.52
N HIS A 549 -1.59 0.01 10.79
CA HIS A 549 -2.56 -0.01 11.88
C HIS A 549 -2.21 -1.03 12.97
N ARG A 550 -1.11 -1.77 12.79
CA ARG A 550 -0.48 -2.60 13.82
C ARG A 550 0.76 -1.91 14.37
N TYR A 551 1.04 -2.14 15.64
CA TYR A 551 2.06 -1.44 16.44
C TYR A 551 3.08 -2.43 16.96
N THR A 552 4.32 -2.01 17.20
CA THR A 552 5.37 -2.93 17.69
C THR A 552 5.82 -2.56 19.07
N LEU A 553 6.07 -3.57 19.90
CA LEU A 553 6.59 -3.41 21.25
C LEU A 553 7.71 -4.40 21.53
N ASP A 554 8.91 -3.91 21.85
CA ASP A 554 10.03 -4.75 22.28
C ASP A 554 9.99 -4.89 23.82
N VAL A 555 9.81 -6.11 24.32
CA VAL A 555 9.72 -6.43 25.76
C VAL A 555 10.80 -7.42 26.15
N VAL A 556 11.47 -7.18 27.27
CA VAL A 556 12.33 -8.16 27.93
C VAL A 556 11.75 -8.55 29.29
N MET A 557 11.55 -9.84 29.47
CA MET A 557 11.18 -10.46 30.74
C MET A 557 12.45 -10.89 31.47
N VAL A 558 12.74 -10.23 32.58
CA VAL A 558 13.97 -10.39 33.35
C VAL A 558 13.67 -11.17 34.62
N ARG A 559 14.13 -12.41 34.70
CA ARG A 559 14.07 -13.19 35.94
C ARG A 559 15.24 -12.79 36.83
N VAL A 560 14.93 -12.11 37.93
CA VAL A 560 15.94 -11.60 38.85
C VAL A 560 16.22 -12.66 39.91
N LYS A 561 17.47 -13.13 39.98
CA LYS A 561 17.92 -14.04 41.03
C LYS A 561 18.43 -13.21 42.21
N THR A 562 17.76 -13.33 43.34
CA THR A 562 18.02 -12.60 44.60
C THR A 562 18.56 -13.54 45.67
N ASP A 563 19.18 -12.99 46.72
CA ASP A 563 19.52 -13.76 47.92
C ASP A 563 19.48 -12.83 49.14
N LEU A 564 18.38 -12.90 49.90
CA LEU A 564 18.13 -12.02 51.04
C LEU A 564 18.61 -12.60 52.38
N TYR A 565 19.05 -13.86 52.40
CA TYR A 565 19.39 -14.58 53.63
C TYR A 565 20.86 -14.36 54.05
N ALA A 566 21.06 -14.27 55.37
CA ALA A 566 22.38 -14.25 55.98
C ALA A 566 22.82 -15.69 56.32
N GLU A 567 23.60 -16.34 55.43
CA GLU A 567 24.63 -17.38 55.68
C GLU A 567 24.99 -18.16 54.38
N GLU A 568 26.21 -18.71 54.32
CA GLU A 568 26.92 -19.26 53.13
C GLU A 568 26.31 -20.51 52.44
N LYS A 569 25.01 -20.78 52.53
CA LYS A 569 24.34 -21.90 51.83
C LYS A 569 22.98 -21.58 51.20
N SER A 570 22.66 -20.32 50.96
CA SER A 570 21.50 -19.97 50.13
C SER A 570 21.84 -20.15 48.64
N LEU A 571 21.05 -20.95 47.90
CA LEU A 571 21.20 -21.15 46.45
C LEU A 571 20.72 -19.94 45.62
N GLY A 572 20.23 -18.89 46.30
CA GLY A 572 19.51 -17.75 45.72
C GLY A 572 18.09 -18.13 45.29
N ASN A 573 17.20 -17.16 45.40
CA ASN A 573 15.80 -17.27 45.03
C ASN A 573 15.60 -16.71 43.61
N ILE A 574 15.09 -17.51 42.70
CA ILE A 574 14.83 -17.10 41.30
C ILE A 574 13.37 -17.40 40.95
N PRO A 575 12.66 -16.47 40.29
CA PRO A 575 11.33 -16.76 39.79
C PRO A 575 11.33 -18.00 38.89
N PRO A 576 10.34 -18.90 39.04
CA PRO A 576 10.22 -20.06 38.17
C PRO A 576 10.08 -19.61 36.71
N LYS A 577 10.55 -20.46 35.78
CA LYS A 577 10.22 -20.31 34.36
C LYS A 577 8.74 -20.59 34.20
N ASP A 578 8.02 -19.66 33.60
CA ASP A 578 6.59 -19.82 33.36
C ASP A 578 6.22 -19.27 31.98
N PRO A 579 5.95 -20.16 31.00
CA PRO A 579 5.49 -19.76 29.67
C PRO A 579 4.14 -19.02 29.68
N SER A 580 3.34 -19.17 30.72
CA SER A 580 1.99 -18.58 30.80
C SER A 580 2.04 -17.04 30.74
N ARG A 581 3.08 -16.44 31.33
CA ARG A 581 3.30 -14.98 31.33
C ARG A 581 3.39 -14.41 29.92
N LYS A 582 4.11 -15.09 29.02
CA LYS A 582 4.21 -14.70 27.62
C LYS A 582 2.87 -14.82 26.91
N ILE A 583 2.14 -15.92 27.15
CA ILE A 583 0.81 -16.15 26.59
C ILE A 583 -0.18 -15.05 27.04
N ILE A 584 -0.13 -14.65 28.31
CA ILE A 584 -0.95 -13.57 28.86
C ILE A 584 -0.65 -12.25 28.16
N LEU A 585 0.63 -11.88 28.01
CA LEU A 585 1.03 -10.66 27.32
C LEU A 585 0.59 -10.67 25.85
N ASP A 586 0.88 -11.76 25.12
CA ASP A 586 0.53 -11.91 23.71
C ASP A 586 -0.99 -11.81 23.49
N LYS A 587 -1.79 -12.39 24.39
CA LYS A 587 -3.26 -12.30 24.37
C LYS A 587 -3.74 -10.84 24.39
N TYR A 588 -3.32 -10.06 25.38
CA TYR A 588 -3.78 -8.68 25.54
C TYR A 588 -3.21 -7.75 24.47
N PHE A 589 -1.97 -7.97 24.03
CA PHE A 589 -1.38 -7.18 22.95
C PHE A 589 -2.04 -7.46 21.61
N SER A 590 -2.42 -8.70 21.33
CA SER A 590 -3.14 -9.06 20.11
C SER A 590 -4.49 -8.34 20.00
N GLN A 591 -5.23 -8.20 21.10
CA GLN A 591 -6.49 -7.41 21.15
C GLN A 591 -6.27 -5.95 20.71
N CYS A 592 -5.10 -5.39 21.04
CA CYS A 592 -4.72 -4.02 20.72
C CYS A 592 -3.87 -3.90 19.44
N TYR A 593 -3.78 -4.94 18.59
CA TYR A 593 -2.91 -4.95 17.41
C TYR A 593 -1.45 -4.56 17.71
N ILE A 594 -0.94 -4.97 18.87
CA ILE A 594 0.45 -4.81 19.26
C ILE A 594 1.19 -6.11 18.97
N ASP A 595 2.09 -6.08 18.00
CA ASP A 595 3.07 -7.11 17.70
C ASP A 595 4.22 -7.01 18.72
N ALA A 596 4.12 -7.80 19.80
CA ALA A 596 5.13 -7.82 20.84
C ALA A 596 6.29 -8.76 20.50
N ASN A 597 7.52 -8.23 20.49
CA ASN A 597 8.75 -9.03 20.47
C ASN A 597 9.21 -9.25 21.91
N ILE A 598 8.85 -10.42 22.46
CA ILE A 598 9.12 -10.77 23.86
C ILE A 598 10.35 -11.69 23.96
N GLU A 599 11.44 -11.17 24.54
CA GLU A 599 12.66 -11.90 24.87
C GLU A 599 12.76 -12.15 26.39
N GLU A 600 13.50 -13.18 26.79
CA GLU A 600 13.74 -13.51 28.20
C GLU A 600 15.24 -13.45 28.53
N CYS A 601 15.56 -13.00 29.75
CA CYS A 601 16.90 -13.14 30.30
C CYS A 601 16.88 -13.30 31.83
N GLU A 602 18.06 -13.62 32.37
CA GLU A 602 18.28 -13.71 33.81
C GLU A 602 19.19 -12.58 34.26
N LEU A 603 18.88 -12.02 35.43
CA LEU A 603 19.70 -11.01 36.10
C LEU A 603 20.14 -11.56 37.46
N ASP A 604 21.42 -11.93 37.57
CA ASP A 604 21.96 -12.48 38.81
C ASP A 604 22.48 -11.38 39.73
N LEU A 605 21.80 -11.21 40.87
CA LEU A 605 22.18 -10.29 41.95
C LEU A 605 22.91 -10.98 43.10
N THR A 606 23.25 -12.27 42.98
CA THR A 606 23.84 -13.07 44.08
C THR A 606 25.37 -13.00 44.15
N THR A 607 26.03 -12.37 43.18
CA THR A 607 27.48 -12.07 43.28
C THR A 607 27.74 -11.15 44.48
N PRO A 608 28.86 -11.30 45.23
CA PRO A 608 29.10 -10.57 46.48
C PRO A 608 28.78 -9.07 46.43
N ASP A 609 29.35 -8.33 45.47
CA ASP A 609 29.14 -6.88 45.33
C ASP A 609 27.67 -6.51 45.03
N ARG A 610 26.98 -7.30 44.18
CA ARG A 610 25.58 -7.06 43.82
C ARG A 610 24.62 -7.45 44.94
N LYS A 611 24.95 -8.49 45.71
CA LYS A 611 24.18 -8.91 46.89
C LYS A 611 24.25 -7.80 47.93
N GLU A 612 25.46 -7.33 48.25
CA GLU A 612 25.65 -6.22 49.18
C GLU A 612 24.88 -4.96 48.73
N ALA A 613 24.99 -4.59 47.45
CA ALA A 613 24.26 -3.44 46.91
C ALA A 613 22.74 -3.63 46.94
N PHE A 614 22.23 -4.82 46.61
CA PHE A 614 20.79 -5.09 46.56
C PHE A 614 20.15 -5.13 47.96
N LEU A 615 20.89 -5.59 48.98
CA LEU A 615 20.41 -5.62 50.38
C LEU A 615 20.04 -4.22 50.91
N ALA A 616 20.57 -3.14 50.32
CA ALA A 616 20.19 -1.76 50.67
C ALA A 616 18.68 -1.50 50.45
N TYR A 617 18.05 -2.21 49.52
CA TYR A 617 16.62 -2.11 49.18
C TYR A 617 15.74 -3.09 49.95
N THR A 618 16.30 -3.78 50.95
CA THR A 618 15.60 -4.79 51.74
C THR A 618 15.67 -4.50 53.24
N ASP A 619 14.63 -4.88 53.97
CA ASP A 619 14.62 -4.91 55.44
C ASP A 619 13.94 -6.21 55.89
N LYS A 620 14.51 -6.89 56.90
CA LYS A 620 14.02 -8.18 57.43
C LYS A 620 13.65 -9.21 56.36
N GLU A 621 14.51 -9.39 55.36
CA GLU A 621 14.32 -10.36 54.25
C GLU A 621 13.11 -10.03 53.35
N LEU A 622 12.65 -8.77 53.34
CA LEU A 622 11.59 -8.25 52.47
C LEU A 622 12.08 -7.03 51.69
N LEU A 623 11.51 -6.78 50.51
CA LEU A 623 11.75 -5.55 49.74
C LEU A 623 11.09 -4.35 50.43
N LYS A 624 11.80 -3.22 50.51
CA LYS A 624 11.27 -1.97 51.05
C LYS A 624 10.29 -1.32 50.07
N ARG A 625 9.03 -1.16 50.48
CA ARG A 625 7.97 -0.50 49.70
C ARG A 625 8.26 0.97 49.44
N GLU A 626 9.00 1.63 50.34
CA GLU A 626 9.48 3.00 50.12
C GLU A 626 10.42 3.09 48.90
N ASP A 627 11.24 2.07 48.65
CA ASP A 627 12.19 2.05 47.53
C ASP A 627 11.52 1.69 46.20
N LEU A 628 10.44 0.92 46.24
CA LEU A 628 9.52 0.78 45.10
C LEU A 628 8.82 2.11 44.77
N SER A 629 8.62 2.98 45.76
CA SER A 629 7.92 4.27 45.60
C SER A 629 8.83 5.42 45.21
N ASN A 630 10.09 5.41 45.69
CA ASN A 630 11.09 6.44 45.37
C ASN A 630 11.91 6.12 44.10
N LEU A 631 11.53 5.05 43.39
CA LEU A 631 12.04 4.60 42.10
C LEU A 631 13.48 4.09 42.07
N LYS A 632 14.23 4.12 43.18
CA LYS A 632 15.67 3.79 43.21
C LYS A 632 15.98 2.35 42.79
N ILE A 633 15.12 1.41 43.16
CA ILE A 633 15.31 0.00 42.80
C ILE A 633 15.26 -0.21 41.28
N TYR A 634 14.42 0.54 40.55
CA TYR A 634 14.36 0.47 39.08
C TYR A 634 15.65 0.97 38.44
N ASP A 635 16.25 2.04 38.98
CA ASP A 635 17.54 2.57 38.52
C ASP A 635 18.66 1.56 38.73
N TYR A 636 18.68 0.91 39.90
CA TYR A 636 19.65 -0.14 40.18
C TYR A 636 19.51 -1.32 39.22
N LEU A 637 18.31 -1.92 39.12
CA LEU A 637 18.07 -3.08 38.25
C LEU A 637 18.41 -2.77 36.78
N THR A 638 18.02 -1.58 36.30
CA THR A 638 18.30 -1.15 34.93
C THR A 638 19.78 -0.88 34.70
N SER A 639 20.48 -0.28 35.67
CA SER A 639 21.92 -0.08 35.62
C SER A 639 22.67 -1.41 35.55
N VAL A 640 22.33 -2.37 36.42
CA VAL A 640 22.97 -3.69 36.42
C VAL A 640 22.67 -4.44 35.12
N LEU A 641 21.42 -4.43 34.64
CA LEU A 641 21.03 -5.06 33.38
C LEU A 641 21.80 -4.45 32.18
N ASN A 642 21.93 -3.13 32.12
CA ASN A 642 22.61 -2.46 31.01
C ASN A 642 24.14 -2.57 31.07
N SER A 643 24.72 -2.78 32.25
CA SER A 643 26.18 -2.92 32.42
C SER A 643 26.73 -4.25 31.90
N ASN A 644 25.89 -5.28 31.76
CA ASN A 644 26.29 -6.57 31.24
C ASN A 644 26.21 -6.58 29.71
N SER A 645 27.33 -6.91 29.05
CA SER A 645 27.48 -6.89 27.59
C SER A 645 26.45 -7.75 26.85
N TYR A 646 25.95 -8.82 27.47
CA TYR A 646 24.92 -9.71 26.89
C TYR A 646 23.50 -9.13 26.97
N THR A 647 23.22 -8.32 27.98
CA THR A 647 21.88 -7.75 28.24
C THR A 647 21.78 -6.27 27.87
N ALA A 648 22.89 -5.60 27.57
CA ALA A 648 22.94 -4.21 27.10
C ALA A 648 22.10 -3.95 25.84
N LYS A 649 21.84 -4.98 25.02
CA LYS A 649 20.94 -4.89 23.86
C LYS A 649 19.49 -4.53 24.22
N TYR A 650 19.08 -4.76 25.47
CA TYR A 650 17.73 -4.50 25.98
C TYR A 650 17.53 -3.07 26.52
N ALA A 651 18.52 -2.18 26.41
CA ALA A 651 18.42 -0.83 26.97
C ALA A 651 17.17 -0.06 26.50
N SER A 652 16.77 -0.25 25.24
CA SER A 652 15.58 0.41 24.66
C SER A 652 14.26 -0.33 24.88
N TYR A 653 14.30 -1.58 25.37
CA TYR A 653 13.14 -2.45 25.56
C TYR A 653 12.33 -1.99 26.78
N TYR A 654 11.05 -2.35 26.79
CA TYR A 654 10.26 -2.40 28.02
C TYR A 654 10.72 -3.57 28.86
N LYS A 655 10.87 -3.37 30.17
CA LYS A 655 11.55 -4.32 31.07
C LYS A 655 10.57 -4.74 32.15
N ILE A 656 10.28 -6.03 32.22
CA ILE A 656 9.50 -6.61 33.32
C ILE A 656 10.48 -7.38 34.20
N TYR A 657 10.77 -6.86 35.39
CA TYR A 657 11.60 -7.51 36.38
C TYR A 657 10.74 -8.39 37.28
N PHE A 658 10.90 -9.71 37.16
CA PHE A 658 10.27 -10.66 38.06
C PHE A 658 11.20 -10.90 39.25
N ILE A 659 10.70 -10.66 40.45
CA ILE A 659 11.43 -10.86 41.71
C ILE A 659 10.60 -11.78 42.59
N ASN A 660 11.14 -12.93 42.98
CA ASN A 660 10.41 -13.92 43.78
C ASN A 660 10.46 -13.62 45.27
N GLU A 661 10.36 -12.33 45.63
CA GLU A 661 10.42 -11.84 47.01
C GLU A 661 9.15 -11.06 47.33
N ASN A 662 8.80 -11.00 48.62
CA ASN A 662 7.70 -10.18 49.11
C ASN A 662 8.21 -8.78 49.48
N ALA A 663 7.32 -7.78 49.42
CA ALA A 663 7.58 -6.45 49.95
C ALA A 663 7.04 -6.30 51.38
N ASP A 664 7.59 -5.36 52.15
CA ASP A 664 7.14 -5.02 53.49
C ASP A 664 5.76 -4.31 53.53
N GLY A 665 5.03 -4.53 54.63
CA GLY A 665 3.65 -4.00 54.82
C GLY A 665 2.54 -5.02 54.51
N ASP A 666 1.29 -4.56 54.48
CA ASP A 666 0.12 -5.43 54.23
C ASP A 666 0.16 -6.02 52.80
N SER A 667 -0.12 -7.32 52.73
CA SER A 667 0.09 -8.36 51.70
C SER A 667 -0.40 -8.11 50.24
N SER A 668 -0.43 -6.87 49.77
CA SER A 668 -1.27 -6.44 48.64
C SER A 668 -0.53 -5.93 47.39
N ILE A 669 0.80 -5.85 47.38
CA ILE A 669 1.53 -5.38 46.19
C ILE A 669 2.01 -6.56 45.34
N TYR A 670 1.38 -6.72 44.18
CA TYR A 670 1.64 -7.83 43.26
C TYR A 670 2.67 -7.41 42.21
N GLY A 671 2.62 -6.14 41.82
CA GLY A 671 3.58 -5.50 40.94
C GLY A 671 3.45 -3.99 41.03
N ARG A 672 4.31 -3.32 40.27
CA ARG A 672 4.27 -1.87 40.10
C ARG A 672 5.02 -1.47 38.83
N ALA A 673 4.41 -0.61 38.02
CA ALA A 673 5.11 0.17 37.01
C ALA A 673 5.91 1.31 37.67
N ARG A 674 7.08 1.64 37.10
CA ARG A 674 7.91 2.75 37.59
C ARG A 674 7.07 4.03 37.67
N GLU A 675 6.48 4.41 36.55
CA GLU A 675 5.51 5.51 36.41
C GLU A 675 4.56 5.19 35.25
N ILE A 676 3.49 5.96 35.10
CA ILE A 676 2.66 5.93 33.89
C ILE A 676 3.48 6.50 32.74
N CYS A 677 3.40 5.89 31.55
CA CYS A 677 4.26 6.22 30.39
C CYS A 677 5.77 6.04 30.67
N SER A 678 6.15 4.93 31.33
CA SER A 678 7.54 4.54 31.60
C SER A 678 7.93 3.26 30.85
N LYS A 679 9.13 2.70 31.08
CA LYS A 679 9.60 1.47 30.41
C LYS A 679 9.89 0.32 31.35
N GLU A 680 9.71 0.50 32.65
CA GLU A 680 10.16 -0.45 33.66
C GLU A 680 9.01 -0.84 34.58
N VAL A 681 8.89 -2.13 34.83
CA VAL A 681 7.88 -2.75 35.67
C VAL A 681 8.57 -3.77 36.59
N ILE A 682 8.14 -3.84 37.85
CA ILE A 682 8.52 -4.90 38.78
C ILE A 682 7.29 -5.74 39.10
N VAL A 683 7.42 -7.06 39.03
CA VAL A 683 6.41 -8.04 39.46
C VAL A 683 7.01 -8.86 40.60
N LEU A 684 6.30 -8.91 41.72
CA LEU A 684 6.71 -9.59 42.95
C LEU A 684 6.09 -10.97 43.08
N ALA A 685 6.52 -11.73 44.09
CA ALA A 685 6.08 -13.11 44.34
C ALA A 685 4.55 -13.32 44.24
N PRO A 686 3.67 -12.45 44.79
CA PRO A 686 2.22 -12.66 44.71
C PRO A 686 1.64 -12.58 43.29
N GLY A 687 2.24 -11.78 42.40
CA GLY A 687 1.77 -11.55 41.02
C GLY A 687 2.53 -12.32 39.95
N LEU A 688 3.37 -13.28 40.35
CA LEU A 688 4.19 -14.04 39.40
C LEU A 688 3.37 -14.93 38.47
N ASP A 689 2.21 -15.39 38.89
CA ASP A 689 1.44 -16.43 38.20
C ASP A 689 0.03 -15.96 37.77
N ASP A 690 -0.17 -14.64 37.65
CA ASP A 690 -1.44 -14.02 37.23
C ASP A 690 -1.26 -12.91 36.17
N THR A 691 -2.30 -12.10 35.95
CA THR A 691 -2.32 -11.02 34.95
C THR A 691 -1.51 -9.77 35.34
N THR A 692 -0.88 -9.74 36.53
CA THR A 692 -0.14 -8.58 37.04
C THR A 692 0.92 -8.09 36.07
N CYS A 693 1.65 -9.00 35.41
CA CYS A 693 2.69 -8.60 34.46
C CYS A 693 2.14 -7.76 33.28
N ALA A 694 0.95 -8.10 32.77
CA ALA A 694 0.29 -7.34 31.72
C ALA A 694 -0.33 -6.05 32.26
N HIS A 695 -0.97 -6.10 33.44
CA HIS A 695 -1.56 -4.94 34.11
C HIS A 695 -0.53 -3.82 34.32
N GLU A 696 0.60 -4.15 34.93
CA GLU A 696 1.64 -3.17 35.22
C GLU A 696 2.34 -2.68 33.94
N LEU A 697 2.51 -3.55 32.93
CA LEU A 697 3.02 -3.11 31.64
C LEU A 697 2.06 -2.15 30.93
N PHE A 698 0.74 -2.30 31.10
CA PHE A 698 -0.21 -1.33 30.59
C PHE A 698 -0.16 0.02 31.30
N HIS A 699 0.13 0.07 32.61
CA HIS A 699 0.47 1.33 33.26
C HIS A 699 1.69 1.99 32.63
N ALA A 700 2.77 1.23 32.42
CA ALA A 700 3.97 1.73 31.76
C ALA A 700 3.68 2.22 30.32
N LEU A 701 2.68 1.66 29.63
CA LEU A 701 2.22 2.11 28.30
C LEU A 701 1.24 3.29 28.33
N GLY A 702 0.78 3.73 29.50
CA GLY A 702 -0.02 4.95 29.66
C GLY A 702 -1.45 4.73 30.18
N LEU A 703 -1.85 3.50 30.51
CA LEU A 703 -3.21 3.26 31.02
C LEU A 703 -3.30 3.57 32.51
N TYR A 704 -4.43 4.14 32.91
CA TYR A 704 -4.83 4.31 34.31
C TYR A 704 -5.76 3.17 34.73
N HIS A 705 -5.97 3.01 36.04
CA HIS A 705 -7.05 2.15 36.52
C HIS A 705 -8.39 2.62 35.98
N SER A 706 -9.30 1.67 35.74
CA SER A 706 -10.67 1.99 35.30
C SER A 706 -11.39 2.93 36.28
N PHE A 707 -11.06 2.83 37.57
CA PHE A 707 -11.63 3.57 38.68
C PHE A 707 -10.75 4.75 39.14
N SER A 708 -9.82 5.24 38.30
CA SER A 708 -9.03 6.44 38.58
C SER A 708 -9.78 7.70 38.09
N ASP A 709 -9.66 8.80 38.83
CA ASP A 709 -10.17 10.13 38.42
C ASP A 709 -9.33 10.78 37.30
N LEU A 710 -8.15 10.23 37.04
CA LEU A 710 -7.28 10.58 35.91
C LEU A 710 -7.55 9.76 34.64
N ASN A 711 -8.37 8.70 34.74
CA ASN A 711 -8.76 7.93 33.58
C ASN A 711 -9.71 8.73 32.68
N GLN A 712 -9.70 8.47 31.36
CA GLN A 712 -10.58 9.18 30.43
C GLN A 712 -12.06 9.00 30.80
N HIS A 713 -12.43 7.78 31.20
CA HIS A 713 -13.76 7.44 31.73
C HIS A 713 -13.62 6.65 33.02
N THR A 714 -14.19 7.16 34.10
CA THR A 714 -14.13 6.51 35.41
C THR A 714 -15.29 5.53 35.60
N PHE A 715 -14.95 4.30 35.97
CA PHE A 715 -15.89 3.23 36.29
C PHE A 715 -15.86 2.90 37.79
N GLU A 716 -16.96 2.36 38.31
CA GLU A 716 -17.00 1.85 39.68
C GLU A 716 -16.04 0.66 39.82
N LYS A 717 -15.21 0.70 40.86
CA LYS A 717 -14.19 -0.32 41.14
C LYS A 717 -14.82 -1.72 41.33
N TYR A 718 -14.16 -2.74 40.78
CA TYR A 718 -14.58 -4.16 40.86
C TYR A 718 -15.88 -4.47 40.10
N LYS A 719 -16.11 -3.80 38.97
CA LYS A 719 -17.33 -3.96 38.15
C LYS A 719 -17.08 -4.30 36.69
N THR A 720 -15.86 -4.17 36.19
CA THR A 720 -15.55 -4.38 34.77
C THR A 720 -14.63 -5.58 34.54
N ASP A 721 -14.58 -6.10 33.33
CA ASP A 721 -13.68 -7.18 32.90
C ASP A 721 -12.42 -6.61 32.25
N ASN A 722 -12.22 -5.30 32.45
CA ASN A 722 -11.05 -4.59 31.97
C ASN A 722 -9.83 -4.99 32.81
N ILE A 723 -8.70 -5.20 32.17
CA ILE A 723 -7.44 -5.53 32.86
C ILE A 723 -7.05 -4.51 33.93
N MET A 724 -7.51 -3.27 33.84
CA MET A 724 -7.18 -2.19 34.77
C MET A 724 -8.15 -2.03 35.96
N ASP A 725 -9.03 -3.00 36.25
CA ASP A 725 -10.14 -2.85 37.23
C ASP A 725 -9.99 -3.64 38.55
N TYR A 726 -9.17 -4.70 38.58
CA TYR A 726 -9.03 -5.64 39.71
C TYR A 726 -10.30 -6.42 40.09
N SER A 727 -11.27 -6.55 39.18
CA SER A 727 -12.52 -7.25 39.50
C SER A 727 -12.36 -8.74 39.82
N ASP A 728 -11.26 -9.34 39.39
CA ASP A 728 -10.87 -10.73 39.61
C ASP A 728 -10.50 -10.99 41.09
N VAL A 729 -9.96 -9.98 41.77
CA VAL A 729 -9.70 -10.04 43.22
C VAL A 729 -10.84 -9.49 44.05
N GLY A 730 -11.81 -8.79 43.44
CA GLY A 730 -13.02 -8.26 44.06
C GLY A 730 -14.00 -9.32 44.61
N THR A 731 -15.14 -8.85 45.16
CA THR A 731 -16.16 -9.71 45.76
C THR A 731 -16.95 -10.54 44.74
N GLU A 732 -17.21 -9.98 43.56
CA GLU A 732 -17.98 -10.63 42.48
C GLU A 732 -17.11 -11.54 41.59
N LYS A 733 -15.77 -11.50 41.74
CA LYS A 733 -14.79 -12.33 41.01
C LYS A 733 -15.02 -12.32 39.48
N ILE A 734 -15.11 -11.12 38.90
CA ILE A 734 -15.29 -10.96 37.45
C ILE A 734 -13.91 -11.13 36.79
N PRO A 735 -13.76 -12.06 35.83
CA PRO A 735 -12.49 -12.23 35.12
C PRO A 735 -12.08 -10.94 34.42
N VAL A 736 -10.82 -10.54 34.56
CA VAL A 736 -10.23 -9.49 33.73
C VAL A 736 -9.71 -10.13 32.44
N ILE A 737 -10.27 -9.75 31.29
CA ILE A 737 -10.04 -10.44 30.01
C ILE A 737 -9.89 -9.51 28.81
N ALA A 738 -10.25 -8.22 28.93
CA ALA A 738 -10.32 -7.31 27.81
C ALA A 738 -9.69 -5.93 28.10
N THR A 739 -9.43 -5.18 27.03
CA THR A 739 -9.18 -3.73 27.05
C THR A 739 -10.36 -2.98 26.41
N TRP A 740 -10.38 -1.65 26.48
CA TRP A 740 -11.37 -0.82 25.77
C TRP A 740 -10.82 -0.22 24.49
N GLN A 741 -11.72 0.08 23.56
CA GLN A 741 -11.39 0.79 22.33
C GLN A 741 -10.69 2.14 22.58
N PHE A 742 -11.09 2.90 23.60
CA PHE A 742 -10.44 4.19 23.89
C PHE A 742 -9.03 4.02 24.49
N GLN A 743 -8.83 2.99 25.32
CA GLN A 743 -7.51 2.65 25.86
C GLN A 743 -6.55 2.27 24.72
N TRP A 744 -7.06 1.59 23.70
CA TRP A 744 -6.25 1.29 22.51
C TRP A 744 -5.69 2.55 21.85
N ASN A 745 -6.49 3.61 21.70
CA ASN A 745 -5.99 4.88 21.15
C ASN A 745 -4.82 5.45 21.99
N ILE A 746 -4.91 5.36 23.32
CA ILE A 746 -3.82 5.78 24.23
C ILE A 746 -2.56 4.94 24.00
N LEU A 747 -2.69 3.63 23.86
CA LEU A 747 -1.57 2.73 23.61
C LEU A 747 -0.88 3.01 22.27
N GLN A 748 -1.66 3.31 21.22
CA GLN A 748 -1.15 3.59 19.88
C GLN A 748 -0.30 4.87 19.81
N GLU A 749 -0.64 5.91 20.57
CA GLU A 749 0.11 7.16 20.58
C GLU A 749 1.56 6.98 21.06
N ASN A 750 1.79 5.97 21.91
CA ASN A 750 3.09 5.71 22.52
C ASN A 750 3.95 4.69 21.77
N LEU A 751 3.45 4.09 20.69
CA LEU A 751 4.11 2.99 19.99
C LEU A 751 4.34 3.29 18.50
N PRO A 752 5.47 2.85 17.92
CA PRO A 752 5.67 2.92 16.49
C PRO A 752 4.82 1.86 15.76
N THR A 753 4.36 2.18 14.55
CA THR A 753 3.68 1.21 13.70
C THR A 753 4.65 0.13 13.19
N VAL A 754 4.15 -1.02 12.78
CA VAL A 754 4.95 -2.10 12.18
C VAL A 754 5.70 -1.60 10.94
N GLU A 755 5.06 -0.77 10.10
CA GLU A 755 5.70 -0.14 8.94
C GLU A 755 6.89 0.76 9.36
N GLN A 756 6.69 1.62 10.37
CA GLN A 756 7.74 2.49 10.90
C GLN A 756 8.90 1.69 11.49
N TRP A 757 8.60 0.63 12.24
CA TRP A 757 9.60 -0.24 12.84
C TRP A 757 10.42 -0.98 11.79
N LYS A 758 9.77 -1.53 10.75
CA LYS A 758 10.46 -2.19 9.61
C LYS A 758 11.45 -1.24 8.94
N GLU A 759 11.06 0.02 8.75
CA GLU A 759 11.93 1.04 8.16
C GLU A 759 13.12 1.42 9.08
N ILE A 760 12.88 1.56 10.39
CA ILE A 760 13.95 1.80 11.37
C ILE A 760 14.95 0.64 11.36
N LYS A 761 14.46 -0.60 11.33
CA LYS A 761 15.30 -1.80 11.30
C LYS A 761 16.14 -1.87 10.03
N ARG A 762 15.55 -1.62 8.86
CA ARG A 762 16.27 -1.55 7.58
C ARG A 762 17.41 -0.52 7.61
N LYS A 763 17.14 0.70 8.10
CA LYS A 763 18.17 1.75 8.26
C LYS A 763 19.30 1.35 9.20
N ARG A 764 18.99 0.67 10.31
CA ARG A 764 20.00 0.16 11.26
C ARG A 764 20.89 -0.92 10.63
N GLU A 765 20.31 -1.82 9.83
CA GLU A 765 21.06 -2.86 9.11
C GLU A 765 21.95 -2.27 8.01
N GLU A 766 21.48 -1.27 7.27
CA GLU A 766 22.28 -0.53 6.29
C GLU A 766 23.46 0.20 6.95
N LYS A 767 23.23 0.83 8.10
CA LYS A 767 24.28 1.49 8.88
C LYS A 767 25.32 0.49 9.40
N LYS A 768 24.90 -0.69 9.86
CA LYS A 768 25.83 -1.77 10.27
C LYS A 768 26.64 -2.31 9.08
N LYS A 769 26.04 -2.45 7.90
CA LYS A 769 26.75 -2.84 6.66
C LYS A 769 27.75 -1.79 6.18
N GLN A 770 27.49 -0.51 6.39
CA GLN A 770 28.43 0.58 6.09
C GLN A 770 29.59 0.67 7.08
N ILE A 771 29.39 0.30 8.35
CA ILE A 771 30.46 0.28 9.37
C ILE A 771 31.38 -0.94 9.21
N ASN A 772 30.85 -2.06 8.69
CA ASN A 772 31.62 -3.28 8.43
C ASN A 772 32.30 -3.33 7.04
N LYS A 773 32.06 -2.33 6.18
CA LYS A 773 32.81 -2.09 4.94
C LYS A 773 33.85 -1.01 5.21
#